data_AF-A0A9D5TFK0-F1
#
_entry.id   AF-A0A9D5TFK0-F1
#
_cell.length_a   1.000
_cell.length_b   1.000
_cell.length_c   1.000
_cell.angle_alpha   90.00
_cell.angle_beta   90.00
_cell.angle_gamma   90.00
#
_symmetry.space_group_name_H-M   'P 1'
#
loop_
_entity.id
_entity.type
_entity.pdbx_description
1 polymer ?
#
loop_
_entity_poly.entity_id
_entity_poly.type
_entity_poly.pdbx_seq_one_letter_code
_entity_poly.pdbx_strand_id
1 'polypeptide(L)'
;MRKNVFRWLIALAILLPCLVISASAETEGYYTYFVSNGEAMITDVDIINISGAVTIPSTLGGYPVTGIGDRAFYSCDGLTSVTIPDSVTSIGDGAFSGCYSLTSVTIGNSVTSIGEGAFYYCDSLTSVTIGNSVTSIGEGAFYYCTSLTQIEVAAGNTAYCDVDGVLFSKDKTQLVQCPGGRSGSYTIPDSVTSIGYSAFYCCYSLTSVTIPDGVTSIGDYAFYCCYSLTSVTIPDSVTSIGYRAFYNCDGLTQIEVAEGNAAYCDVDGVLFSKDKTQLVQCPGGRSGSYTIPDSVTSIGEDAFYGCSGLTSVTIGNGVTSIGSSAFYYCTGLTSVTIPDGVTSIGDYAFYNCDSLTSVTIGNSVTSIGYRAFYSCDGLTQIEVAEGNAAYCDVNGVLFSGDKTLLVQYPVGKRGSYTIPDSVTSIGEGAFRDCDSLTSVTIPDSVTSIGEGAFRDCTGLTSVTIPDGVTSIGDSAFYYCDGLTSVTIGNSVTSIGDSAFYYCDGLTSVTIGNSVTSIGDSAFYYCDGLTSVTIPDSVTRIGNNAFWGCDSLTRVDFLCDMPTSVGTAVFASYDKVTLYYHAGTSGWPTDGTWQGRPLEMQPHTEAVLSAVSPTCGATGLTEGSYCDVCGEVLLAQTEIPALGHDYIDHAAKAPTTESVGWEAYQTCSRCDYTTYKELPKLEEDKPVVSAAKFKFSLEVVGTVKQNGQTVEICRWVWTPVEE
;
A
#
# COMPACT_ATOMS: atom_id res chain seq x y z
N MET A 1 -16.26 19.69 30.57
CA MET A 1 -17.03 20.78 31.22
C MET A 1 -16.09 21.62 32.06
N ARG A 2 -16.02 22.92 31.70
CA ARG A 2 -15.75 24.15 32.49
C ARG A 2 -14.81 24.09 33.70
N LYS A 3 -13.93 25.06 33.95
CA LYS A 3 -13.34 26.23 33.25
C LYS A 3 -12.65 27.00 34.39
N ASN A 4 -11.46 27.55 34.17
CA ASN A 4 -11.09 28.92 34.56
C ASN A 4 -9.82 29.36 33.80
N VAL A 5 -9.96 29.52 32.49
CA VAL A 5 -9.92 30.80 31.74
C VAL A 5 -9.08 31.92 32.39
N PHE A 6 -7.90 32.30 31.85
CA PHE A 6 -7.63 33.25 30.75
C PHE A 6 -7.51 34.72 31.19
N ARG A 7 -6.37 35.39 30.89
CA ARG A 7 -6.34 36.53 29.93
C ARG A 7 -4.94 37.12 29.70
N TRP A 8 -4.56 37.06 28.42
CA TRP A 8 -3.60 37.87 27.68
C TRP A 8 -4.10 39.31 27.42
N LEU A 9 -3.16 40.23 27.15
CA LEU A 9 -3.20 41.39 26.20
C LEU A 9 -1.79 42.03 26.18
N ILE A 10 -0.90 41.72 25.23
CA ILE A 10 -0.67 42.31 23.87
C ILE A 10 -0.02 43.72 23.86
N ALA A 11 1.26 43.72 23.42
CA ALA A 11 2.01 44.61 22.52
C ALA A 11 1.86 46.16 22.56
N LEU A 12 2.99 46.90 22.68
CA LEU A 12 3.68 47.56 21.54
C LEU A 12 4.95 48.35 21.99
N ALA A 13 6.07 48.09 21.28
CA ALA A 13 7.18 48.98 20.91
C ALA A 13 8.04 49.72 21.97
N ILE A 14 9.34 49.36 22.02
CA ILE A 14 10.40 50.26 21.54
C ILE A 14 11.39 49.44 20.69
N LEU A 15 11.39 49.75 19.40
CA LEU A 15 12.40 49.37 18.42
C LEU A 15 13.76 49.98 18.80
N LEU A 16 14.74 49.14 19.13
CA LEU A 16 16.11 49.39 18.67
C LEU A 16 16.27 48.67 17.33
N PRO A 17 16.98 49.23 16.35
CA PRO A 17 17.36 48.46 15.18
C PRO A 17 18.32 47.39 15.68
N CYS A 18 17.81 46.18 15.88
CA CYS A 18 18.67 45.01 15.83
C CYS A 18 19.17 45.00 14.39
N LEU A 19 20.39 45.50 14.18
CA LEU A 19 21.15 45.21 12.99
C LEU A 19 21.18 43.68 12.94
N VAL A 20 20.26 43.08 12.18
CA VAL A 20 20.48 41.78 11.61
C VAL A 20 21.63 42.02 10.65
N ILE A 21 22.86 41.96 11.17
CA ILE A 21 24.00 41.63 10.33
C ILE A 21 23.61 40.26 9.80
N SER A 22 23.13 40.23 8.56
CA SER A 22 23.20 39.02 7.77
C SER A 22 24.67 38.61 7.83
N ALA A 23 25.00 37.66 8.72
CA ALA A 23 26.31 37.04 8.66
C ALA A 23 26.35 36.43 7.25
N SER A 24 27.13 37.01 6.36
CA SER A 24 27.38 36.44 5.05
C SER A 24 28.37 35.31 5.25
N ALA A 25 28.15 34.19 4.58
CA ALA A 25 29.14 33.11 4.57
C ALA A 25 30.45 33.69 4.00
N GLU A 26 31.54 33.50 4.73
CA GLU A 26 32.88 33.85 4.31
C GLU A 26 33.58 32.58 3.80
N THR A 27 34.56 32.74 2.92
CA THR A 27 35.35 31.64 2.40
C THR A 27 36.85 31.91 2.56
N GLU A 28 37.59 30.91 3.02
CA GLU A 28 39.05 30.96 3.12
C GLU A 28 39.63 29.56 2.89
N GLY A 29 40.50 29.43 1.89
CA GLY A 29 41.01 28.13 1.48
C GLY A 29 39.87 27.23 1.00
N TYR A 30 39.74 26.05 1.62
CA TYR A 30 38.67 25.10 1.34
C TYR A 30 37.40 25.34 2.16
N TYR A 31 37.42 26.27 3.12
CA TYR A 31 36.39 26.36 4.14
C TYR A 31 35.40 27.47 3.82
N THR A 32 34.12 27.17 3.96
CA THR A 32 33.04 28.14 4.08
C THR A 32 32.64 28.21 5.55
N TYR A 33 32.55 29.41 6.10
CA TYR A 33 32.29 29.63 7.53
C TYR A 33 31.45 30.87 7.77
N PHE A 34 30.86 30.96 8.96
CA PHE A 34 30.26 32.19 9.45
C PHE A 34 30.96 32.65 10.71
N VAL A 35 31.05 33.98 10.87
CA VAL A 35 31.56 34.60 12.08
C VAL A 35 30.39 35.10 12.91
N SER A 36 30.31 34.63 14.16
CA SER A 36 29.33 35.07 15.14
C SER A 36 30.03 35.32 16.46
N ASN A 37 29.73 36.46 17.11
CA ASN A 37 30.35 36.87 18.38
C ASN A 37 31.90 36.86 18.39
N GLY A 38 32.54 37.03 17.23
CA GLY A 38 33.99 37.01 17.09
C GLY A 38 34.61 35.61 17.02
N GLU A 39 33.81 34.58 16.75
CA GLU A 39 34.26 33.20 16.56
C GLU A 39 33.78 32.67 15.19
N ALA A 40 34.59 31.84 14.55
CA ALA A 40 34.29 31.22 13.27
C ALA A 40 33.72 29.79 13.47
N MET A 41 32.65 29.49 12.75
CA MET A 41 32.09 28.14 12.64
C MET A 41 32.16 27.69 11.18
N ILE A 42 32.83 26.57 10.92
CA ILE A 42 32.88 25.97 9.57
C ILE A 42 31.50 25.41 9.26
N THR A 43 30.90 25.77 8.14
CA THR A 43 29.57 25.30 7.73
C THR A 43 29.56 24.47 6.47
N ASP A 44 30.62 24.57 5.66
CA ASP A 44 30.78 23.77 4.45
C ASP A 44 32.25 23.74 4.03
N VAL A 45 32.61 22.83 3.14
CA VAL A 45 33.94 22.76 2.53
C VAL A 45 33.88 22.45 1.04
N ASP A 46 34.91 22.88 0.32
CA ASP A 46 35.12 22.49 -1.07
C ASP A 46 35.59 21.03 -1.15
N ILE A 47 34.63 20.11 -1.10
CA ILE A 47 34.84 18.66 -1.11
C ILE A 47 35.55 18.15 -2.36
N ILE A 48 35.54 18.91 -3.46
CA ILE A 48 36.22 18.55 -4.71
C ILE A 48 37.73 18.73 -4.56
N ASN A 49 38.14 19.75 -3.82
CA ASN A 49 39.55 20.15 -3.73
C ASN A 49 40.22 19.75 -2.40
N ILE A 50 39.46 19.36 -1.38
CA ILE A 50 40.02 18.68 -0.20
C ILE A 50 40.53 17.31 -0.61
N SER A 51 41.79 17.02 -0.29
CA SER A 51 42.38 15.69 -0.47
C SER A 51 43.45 15.39 0.57
N GLY A 52 43.54 14.12 0.97
CA GLY A 52 44.55 13.63 1.90
C GLY A 52 44.29 14.03 3.35
N ALA A 53 45.37 14.19 4.11
CA ALA A 53 45.31 14.54 5.53
C ALA A 53 45.05 16.04 5.72
N VAL A 54 44.03 16.38 6.51
CA VAL A 54 43.66 17.77 6.81
C VAL A 54 43.79 18.06 8.30
N THR A 55 44.40 19.19 8.64
CA THR A 55 44.30 19.78 9.97
C THR A 55 43.33 20.96 9.88
N ILE A 56 42.27 20.93 10.68
CA ILE A 56 41.33 22.05 10.75
C ILE A 56 42.08 23.29 11.26
N PRO A 57 41.99 24.44 10.58
CA PRO A 57 42.71 25.63 11.01
C PRO A 57 42.20 26.12 12.35
N SER A 58 43.10 26.63 13.21
CA SER A 58 42.70 27.22 14.49
C SER A 58 42.06 28.60 14.34
N THR A 59 42.22 29.25 13.18
CA THR A 59 41.61 30.53 12.83
C THR A 59 41.17 30.58 11.37
N LEU A 60 40.04 31.22 11.10
CA LEU A 60 39.54 31.59 9.76
C LEU A 60 39.10 33.06 9.79
N GLY A 61 39.52 33.85 8.81
CA GLY A 61 39.25 35.29 8.74
C GLY A 61 39.92 36.09 9.87
N GLY A 62 40.90 35.51 10.54
CA GLY A 62 41.49 36.03 11.78
C GLY A 62 40.69 35.76 13.06
N TYR A 63 39.55 35.06 12.96
CA TYR A 63 38.73 34.64 14.10
C TYR A 63 39.03 33.20 14.51
N PRO A 64 39.03 32.86 15.81
CA PRO A 64 39.21 31.48 16.27
C PRO A 64 38.12 30.57 15.74
N VAL A 65 38.49 29.39 15.22
CA VAL A 65 37.52 28.36 14.81
C VAL A 65 37.09 27.58 16.04
N THR A 66 35.85 27.75 16.46
CA THR A 66 35.29 27.14 17.68
C THR A 66 34.30 26.02 17.41
N GLY A 67 33.83 25.84 16.17
CA GLY A 67 32.89 24.79 15.83
C GLY A 67 33.01 24.30 14.38
N ILE A 68 32.68 23.03 14.20
CA ILE A 68 32.38 22.42 12.91
C ILE A 68 30.88 22.18 12.88
N GLY A 69 30.17 22.83 11.96
CA GLY A 69 28.73 22.78 11.85
C GLY A 69 28.22 21.46 11.27
N ASP A 70 26.90 21.33 11.29
CA ASP A 70 26.20 20.15 10.77
C ASP A 70 26.53 19.94 9.29
N ARG A 71 26.84 18.70 8.93
CA ARG A 71 27.18 18.28 7.56
C ARG A 71 28.32 19.08 6.90
N ALA A 72 29.16 19.78 7.65
CA ALA A 72 30.18 20.68 7.09
C ALA A 72 31.24 19.98 6.19
N PHE A 73 31.48 18.69 6.37
CA PHE A 73 32.35 17.82 5.56
C PHE A 73 31.57 16.62 5.01
N TYR A 74 30.26 16.76 4.81
CA TYR A 74 29.42 15.66 4.34
C TYR A 74 29.91 15.14 2.98
N SER A 75 30.07 13.82 2.88
CA SER A 75 30.55 13.12 1.67
C SER A 75 31.92 13.61 1.15
N CYS A 76 32.82 14.02 2.05
CA CYS A 76 34.15 14.52 1.68
C CYS A 76 35.15 13.37 1.42
N ASP A 77 34.97 12.63 0.33
CA ASP A 77 35.75 11.42 0.01
C ASP A 77 37.23 11.63 -0.29
N GLY A 78 37.66 12.85 -0.56
CA GLY A 78 39.09 13.17 -0.66
C GLY A 78 39.81 13.13 0.70
N LEU A 79 39.08 13.28 1.81
CA LEU A 79 39.65 13.37 3.15
C LEU A 79 40.10 11.99 3.65
N THR A 80 41.41 11.83 3.89
CA THR A 80 41.96 10.56 4.39
C THR A 80 42.22 10.56 5.90
N SER A 81 42.43 11.72 6.50
CA SER A 81 42.52 11.85 7.97
C SER A 81 42.21 13.28 8.39
N VAL A 82 41.65 13.48 9.57
CA VAL A 82 41.39 14.82 10.12
C VAL A 82 41.95 15.01 11.52
N THR A 83 42.65 16.13 11.72
CA THR A 83 43.06 16.61 13.05
C THR A 83 42.26 17.85 13.40
N ILE A 84 41.48 17.77 14.48
CA ILE A 84 40.65 18.86 15.00
C ILE A 84 41.44 19.52 16.15
N PRO A 85 41.79 20.82 16.07
CA PRO A 85 42.63 21.47 17.06
C PRO A 85 41.87 21.85 18.33
N ASP A 86 42.62 22.22 19.39
CA ASP A 86 42.10 22.67 20.69
C ASP A 86 41.35 24.02 20.63
N SER A 87 41.30 24.70 19.48
CA SER A 87 40.41 25.87 19.32
C SER A 87 38.95 25.46 19.15
N VAL A 88 38.69 24.26 18.62
CA VAL A 88 37.35 23.75 18.36
C VAL A 88 36.74 23.19 19.63
N THR A 89 35.48 23.53 19.86
CA THR A 89 34.69 23.16 21.04
C THR A 89 33.51 22.25 20.70
N SER A 90 33.05 22.21 19.45
CA SER A 90 31.93 21.36 19.03
C SER A 90 32.10 20.80 17.62
N ILE A 91 31.60 19.58 17.42
CA ILE A 91 31.42 18.94 16.11
C ILE A 91 29.91 18.69 15.95
N GLY A 92 29.32 19.21 14.89
CA GLY A 92 27.89 19.15 14.60
C GLY A 92 27.41 17.80 14.06
N ASP A 93 26.11 17.72 13.82
CA ASP A 93 25.44 16.50 13.39
C ASP A 93 25.80 16.14 11.94
N GLY A 94 26.18 14.89 11.71
CA GLY A 94 26.62 14.42 10.40
C GLY A 94 27.85 15.16 9.85
N ALA A 95 28.63 15.86 10.69
CA ALA A 95 29.69 16.77 10.26
C ALA A 95 30.67 16.14 9.25
N PHE A 96 31.05 14.88 9.44
CA PHE A 96 31.93 14.10 8.57
C PHE A 96 31.23 12.87 7.99
N SER A 97 29.89 12.85 7.97
CA SER A 97 29.16 11.68 7.49
C SER A 97 29.44 11.42 6.01
N GLY A 98 29.66 10.17 5.64
CA GLY A 98 29.94 9.73 4.28
C GLY A 98 31.36 10.04 3.80
N CYS A 99 32.31 10.34 4.69
CA CYS A 99 33.72 10.45 4.30
C CYS A 99 34.33 9.05 4.13
N TYR A 100 34.06 8.38 3.01
CA TYR A 100 34.36 6.95 2.84
C TYR A 100 35.86 6.61 2.85
N SER A 101 36.72 7.57 2.52
CA SER A 101 38.19 7.42 2.55
C SER A 101 38.85 7.77 3.89
N LEU A 102 38.09 8.28 4.86
CA LEU A 102 38.62 8.75 6.14
C LEU A 102 39.12 7.57 6.96
N THR A 103 40.43 7.50 7.24
CA THR A 103 41.05 6.36 7.96
C THR A 103 41.35 6.66 9.43
N SER A 104 41.50 7.93 9.80
CA SER A 104 41.78 8.32 11.18
C SER A 104 41.26 9.72 11.54
N VAL A 105 40.83 9.88 12.79
CA VAL A 105 40.35 11.14 13.36
C VAL A 105 41.07 11.41 14.68
N THR A 106 41.61 12.61 14.84
CA THR A 106 42.14 13.10 16.12
C THR A 106 41.33 14.29 16.60
N ILE A 107 40.62 14.12 17.71
CA ILE A 107 39.75 15.15 18.30
C ILE A 107 40.52 15.93 19.37
N GLY A 108 40.52 17.26 19.23
CA GLY A 108 41.20 18.18 20.13
C GLY A 108 40.70 18.10 21.57
N ASN A 109 41.54 18.54 22.50
CA ASN A 109 41.29 18.47 23.93
C ASN A 109 40.18 19.39 24.43
N SER A 110 39.79 20.40 23.65
CA SER A 110 38.75 21.38 24.00
C SER A 110 37.37 21.04 23.45
N VAL A 111 37.25 20.02 22.59
CA VAL A 111 35.96 19.61 22.03
C VAL A 111 35.11 19.04 23.16
N THR A 112 33.91 19.59 23.36
CA THR A 112 32.97 19.19 24.42
C THR A 112 31.89 18.23 23.93
N SER A 113 31.55 18.29 22.64
CA SER A 113 30.47 17.49 22.05
C SER A 113 30.80 17.00 20.64
N ILE A 114 30.40 15.76 20.36
CA ILE A 114 30.38 15.15 19.02
C ILE A 114 28.92 14.93 18.65
N GLY A 115 28.45 15.46 17.52
CA GLY A 115 27.06 15.41 17.08
C GLY A 115 26.57 14.01 16.70
N GLU A 116 25.25 13.90 16.52
CA GLU A 116 24.58 12.70 16.02
C GLU A 116 25.13 12.34 14.64
N GLY A 117 25.48 11.07 14.42
CA GLY A 117 25.99 10.62 13.13
C GLY A 117 27.26 11.34 12.64
N ALA A 118 28.02 12.01 13.51
CA ALA A 118 29.14 12.87 13.11
C ALA A 118 30.15 12.17 12.17
N PHE A 119 30.39 10.87 12.31
CA PHE A 119 31.22 10.05 11.43
C PHE A 119 30.44 8.86 10.84
N TYR A 120 29.14 9.03 10.62
CA TYR A 120 28.26 8.02 10.03
C TYR A 120 28.70 7.65 8.60
N TYR A 121 28.79 6.36 8.25
CA TYR A 121 29.31 5.87 6.95
C TYR A 121 30.77 6.25 6.66
N CYS A 122 31.63 6.32 7.67
CA CYS A 122 33.08 6.40 7.49
C CYS A 122 33.69 4.99 7.46
N ASP A 123 33.36 4.18 6.45
CA ASP A 123 33.69 2.74 6.38
C ASP A 123 35.20 2.43 6.48
N SER A 124 36.07 3.31 5.98
CA SER A 124 37.54 3.13 6.06
C SER A 124 38.15 3.57 7.39
N LEU A 125 37.38 4.13 8.31
CA LEU A 125 37.88 4.69 9.57
C LEU A 125 38.39 3.56 10.45
N THR A 126 39.69 3.57 10.75
CA THR A 126 40.35 2.51 11.53
C THR A 126 40.62 2.88 12.98
N SER A 127 40.78 4.18 13.26
CA SER A 127 41.11 4.70 14.60
C SER A 127 40.52 6.08 14.86
N VAL A 128 40.01 6.30 16.07
CA VAL A 128 39.58 7.61 16.57
C VAL A 128 40.26 7.91 17.90
N THR A 129 40.77 9.13 18.07
CA THR A 129 41.26 9.63 19.36
C THR A 129 40.32 10.72 19.88
N ILE A 130 39.78 10.53 21.09
CA ILE A 130 38.86 11.44 21.78
C ILE A 130 39.63 12.28 22.80
N GLY A 131 39.51 13.61 22.71
CA GLY A 131 40.19 14.56 23.59
C GLY A 131 39.62 14.66 25.01
N ASN A 132 40.30 15.42 25.87
CA ASN A 132 39.99 15.51 27.31
C ASN A 132 38.61 16.10 27.66
N SER A 133 38.07 17.04 26.87
CA SER A 133 36.85 17.77 27.27
C SER A 133 35.54 17.18 26.74
N VAL A 134 35.60 16.09 25.96
CA VAL A 134 34.39 15.49 25.38
C VAL A 134 33.50 14.94 26.49
N THR A 135 32.28 15.46 26.59
CA THR A 135 31.28 15.08 27.59
C THR A 135 30.00 14.51 27.00
N SER A 136 29.82 14.63 25.67
CA SER A 136 28.68 14.12 24.94
C SER A 136 29.10 13.61 23.58
N ILE A 137 28.59 12.43 23.21
CA ILE A 137 28.74 11.80 21.91
C ILE A 137 27.34 11.45 21.44
N GLY A 138 26.94 12.00 20.30
CA GLY A 138 25.61 11.81 19.72
C GLY A 138 25.37 10.38 19.30
N GLU A 139 24.10 10.02 19.21
CA GLU A 139 23.67 8.71 18.73
C GLU A 139 24.25 8.45 17.33
N GLY A 140 24.69 7.22 17.06
CA GLY A 140 25.20 6.87 15.75
C GLY A 140 26.46 7.60 15.29
N ALA A 141 27.16 8.31 16.18
CA ALA A 141 28.38 9.05 15.81
C ALA A 141 29.40 8.22 15.03
N PHE A 142 29.42 6.89 15.23
CA PHE A 142 30.31 5.95 14.54
C PHE A 142 29.56 4.78 13.86
N TYR A 143 28.28 4.92 13.51
CA TYR A 143 27.61 3.83 12.76
C TYR A 143 28.19 3.66 11.37
N TYR A 144 28.19 2.40 10.92
CA TYR A 144 28.81 1.98 9.67
C TYR A 144 30.29 2.38 9.55
N CYS A 145 30.99 2.62 10.66
CA CYS A 145 32.45 2.66 10.70
C CYS A 145 33.00 1.23 10.74
N THR A 146 32.79 0.49 9.66
CA THR A 146 32.96 -0.98 9.58
C THR A 146 34.41 -1.44 9.66
N SER A 147 35.38 -0.55 9.43
CA SER A 147 36.82 -0.83 9.63
C SER A 147 37.37 -0.33 10.98
N LEU A 148 36.54 0.27 11.83
CA LEU A 148 37.01 0.88 13.08
C LEU A 148 37.47 -0.21 14.03
N THR A 149 38.75 -0.20 14.38
CA THR A 149 39.34 -1.21 15.28
C THR A 149 39.57 -0.69 16.68
N GLN A 150 39.70 0.63 16.86
CA GLN A 150 39.98 1.24 18.14
C GLN A 150 39.44 2.66 18.28
N ILE A 151 38.89 2.95 19.45
CA ILE A 151 38.58 4.28 19.94
C ILE A 151 39.45 4.51 21.18
N GLU A 152 40.36 5.46 21.11
CA GLU A 152 41.25 5.83 22.19
C GLU A 152 40.72 7.09 22.88
N VAL A 153 40.69 7.11 24.21
CA VAL A 153 40.22 8.26 24.98
C VAL A 153 41.37 8.82 25.79
N ALA A 154 41.59 10.14 25.70
CA ALA A 154 42.61 10.81 26.48
C ALA A 154 42.41 10.56 27.99
N ALA A 155 43.49 10.23 28.70
CA ALA A 155 43.43 9.79 30.11
C ALA A 155 42.75 10.82 31.04
N GLY A 156 42.85 12.11 30.70
CA GLY A 156 42.24 13.23 31.41
C GLY A 156 40.75 13.42 31.16
N ASN A 157 40.14 12.68 30.22
CA ASN A 157 38.71 12.79 29.95
C ASN A 157 37.89 12.39 31.18
N THR A 158 36.91 13.21 31.55
CA THR A 158 36.11 13.03 32.77
C THR A 158 34.78 12.29 32.55
N ALA A 159 34.33 12.15 31.30
CA ALA A 159 33.04 11.53 30.96
C ALA A 159 33.20 10.13 30.36
N TYR A 160 34.29 9.89 29.64
CA TYR A 160 34.56 8.64 28.93
C TYR A 160 35.94 8.07 29.24
N CYS A 161 36.09 6.78 28.97
CA CYS A 161 37.38 6.11 28.88
C CYS A 161 37.30 4.99 27.85
N ASP A 162 38.45 4.45 27.46
CA ASP A 162 38.51 3.22 26.68
C ASP A 162 39.11 2.05 27.48
N VAL A 163 38.72 0.84 27.09
CA VAL A 163 39.35 -0.42 27.51
C VAL A 163 39.52 -1.28 26.26
N ASP A 164 40.78 -1.59 25.92
CA ASP A 164 41.14 -2.34 24.70
C ASP A 164 40.50 -1.77 23.43
N GLY A 165 40.48 -0.44 23.31
CA GLY A 165 39.93 0.30 22.16
C GLY A 165 38.40 0.39 22.12
N VAL A 166 37.68 -0.12 23.13
CA VAL A 166 36.21 0.03 23.25
C VAL A 166 35.87 1.20 24.14
N LEU A 167 34.88 2.00 23.73
CA LEU A 167 34.45 3.19 24.44
C LEU A 167 33.46 2.87 25.56
N PHE A 168 33.73 3.42 26.75
CA PHE A 168 32.92 3.30 27.95
C PHE A 168 32.65 4.67 28.58
N SER A 169 31.63 4.73 29.44
CA SER A 169 31.54 5.79 30.46
C SER A 169 32.80 5.80 31.35
N LYS A 170 33.14 6.95 31.95
CA LYS A 170 34.38 7.10 32.74
C LYS A 170 34.47 6.12 33.91
N ASP A 171 33.33 5.85 34.54
CA ASP A 171 33.18 4.89 35.64
C ASP A 171 33.09 3.43 35.17
N LYS A 172 33.08 3.19 33.86
CA LYS A 172 32.99 1.87 33.20
C LYS A 172 31.73 1.08 33.52
N THR A 173 30.65 1.78 33.86
CA THR A 173 29.33 1.19 34.10
C THR A 173 28.50 1.02 32.82
N GLN A 174 28.83 1.76 31.76
CA GLN A 174 28.16 1.68 30.46
C GLN A 174 29.15 1.42 29.34
N LEU A 175 28.89 0.38 28.52
CA LEU A 175 29.53 0.21 27.22
C LEU A 175 28.83 1.12 26.21
N VAL A 176 29.56 2.08 25.65
CA VAL A 176 29.01 3.12 24.77
C VAL A 176 29.15 2.71 23.31
N GLN A 177 30.35 2.31 22.88
CA GLN A 177 30.60 1.93 21.48
C GLN A 177 31.76 0.93 21.39
N CYS A 178 31.47 -0.24 20.83
CA CYS A 178 32.45 -1.18 20.31
C CYS A 178 32.82 -0.79 18.87
N PRO A 179 34.12 -0.78 18.51
CA PRO A 179 34.56 -0.56 17.14
C PRO A 179 33.96 -1.59 16.16
N GLY A 180 33.37 -1.13 15.04
CA GLY A 180 32.67 -1.99 14.07
C GLY A 180 33.57 -2.99 13.32
N GLY A 181 34.84 -2.63 13.15
CA GLY A 181 35.89 -3.50 12.57
C GLY A 181 36.50 -4.48 13.56
N ARG A 182 35.99 -4.58 14.78
CA ARG A 182 36.48 -5.53 15.75
C ARG A 182 36.13 -6.97 15.35
N SER A 183 37.11 -7.84 15.41
CA SER A 183 36.99 -9.26 15.05
C SER A 183 37.21 -10.19 16.24
N GLY A 184 36.69 -11.41 16.15
CA GLY A 184 36.93 -12.46 17.14
C GLY A 184 36.04 -12.31 18.37
N SER A 185 36.55 -12.69 19.55
CA SER A 185 35.78 -12.65 20.80
C SER A 185 36.02 -11.37 21.59
N TYR A 186 35.00 -10.87 22.29
CA TYR A 186 35.16 -9.83 23.30
C TYR A 186 34.54 -10.17 24.65
N THR A 187 35.27 -9.89 25.72
CA THR A 187 34.77 -9.99 27.09
C THR A 187 34.53 -8.59 27.64
N ILE A 188 33.26 -8.28 27.94
CA ILE A 188 32.87 -7.01 28.54
C ILE A 188 33.37 -6.98 30.00
N PRO A 189 33.98 -5.88 30.49
CA PRO A 189 34.48 -5.80 31.88
C PRO A 189 33.38 -5.96 32.95
N ASP A 190 33.71 -6.62 34.06
CA ASP A 190 32.77 -6.91 35.18
C ASP A 190 32.14 -5.66 35.82
N SER A 191 32.73 -4.47 35.64
CA SER A 191 32.17 -3.21 36.15
C SER A 191 30.94 -2.73 35.37
N VAL A 192 30.70 -3.27 34.17
CA VAL A 192 29.64 -2.81 33.28
C VAL A 192 28.29 -3.29 33.78
N THR A 193 27.35 -2.36 33.91
CA THR A 193 25.97 -2.60 34.34
C THR A 193 24.95 -2.43 33.22
N SER A 194 25.35 -1.83 32.09
CA SER A 194 24.48 -1.63 30.92
C SER A 194 25.27 -1.66 29.61
N ILE A 195 24.69 -2.32 28.59
CA ILE A 195 25.14 -2.22 27.19
C ILE A 195 24.28 -1.15 26.53
N GLY A 196 24.90 -0.09 26.02
CA GLY A 196 24.21 1.07 25.45
C GLY A 196 23.42 0.77 24.17
N TYR A 197 22.66 1.78 23.74
CA TYR A 197 22.01 1.80 22.43
C TYR A 197 23.06 1.56 21.33
N SER A 198 22.82 0.60 20.43
CA SER A 198 23.70 0.30 19.28
C SER A 198 25.18 0.06 19.64
N ALA A 199 25.47 -0.40 20.86
CA ALA A 199 26.83 -0.44 21.36
C ALA A 199 27.76 -1.38 20.57
N PHE A 200 27.25 -2.40 19.89
CA PHE A 200 27.95 -3.30 18.97
C PHE A 200 27.41 -3.20 17.53
N TYR A 201 26.83 -2.06 17.16
CA TYR A 201 26.24 -1.85 15.85
C TYR A 201 27.23 -2.15 14.70
N CYS A 202 26.81 -3.00 13.77
CA CYS A 202 27.59 -3.42 12.61
C CYS A 202 28.98 -3.98 12.95
N CYS A 203 29.14 -4.65 14.10
CA CYS A 203 30.34 -5.43 14.41
C CYS A 203 30.40 -6.72 13.57
N TYR A 204 30.59 -6.57 12.25
CA TYR A 204 30.41 -7.64 11.26
C TYR A 204 31.28 -8.87 11.49
N SER A 205 32.49 -8.68 12.02
CA SER A 205 33.50 -9.75 12.22
C SER A 205 33.56 -10.28 13.66
N LEU A 206 32.74 -9.77 14.56
CA LEU A 206 32.70 -10.19 15.96
C LEU A 206 32.01 -11.56 16.05
N THR A 207 32.72 -12.55 16.57
CA THR A 207 32.25 -13.95 16.59
C THR A 207 31.58 -14.34 17.90
N SER A 208 31.97 -13.71 19.02
CA SER A 208 31.37 -13.96 20.33
C SER A 208 31.52 -12.78 21.29
N VAL A 209 30.57 -12.64 22.21
CA VAL A 209 30.59 -11.65 23.29
C VAL A 209 30.27 -12.32 24.61
N THR A 210 31.13 -12.10 25.61
CA THR A 210 30.86 -12.50 27.00
C THR A 210 30.28 -11.31 27.75
N ILE A 211 29.01 -11.43 28.15
CA ILE A 211 28.28 -10.44 28.95
C ILE A 211 28.44 -10.82 30.44
N PRO A 212 28.99 -9.95 31.30
CA PRO A 212 29.22 -10.26 32.70
C PRO A 212 27.93 -10.17 33.54
N ASP A 213 27.93 -10.84 34.69
CA ASP A 213 26.80 -10.91 35.62
C ASP A 213 26.39 -9.54 36.23
N GLY A 214 27.17 -8.49 36.02
CA GLY A 214 26.80 -7.12 36.42
C GLY A 214 25.77 -6.45 35.50
N VAL A 215 25.61 -6.93 34.26
CA VAL A 215 24.79 -6.25 33.23
C VAL A 215 23.30 -6.45 33.47
N THR A 216 22.60 -5.36 33.69
CA THR A 216 21.15 -5.37 33.97
C THR A 216 20.27 -5.04 32.77
N SER A 217 20.84 -4.44 31.72
CA SER A 217 20.14 -3.99 30.53
C SER A 217 21.00 -4.10 29.28
N ILE A 218 20.37 -4.54 28.19
CA ILE A 218 20.90 -4.53 26.83
C ILE A 218 20.05 -3.55 26.02
N GLY A 219 20.65 -2.49 25.49
CA GLY A 219 19.95 -1.41 24.79
C GLY A 219 19.35 -1.82 23.45
N ASP A 220 18.53 -0.92 22.89
CA ASP A 220 17.98 -1.08 21.54
C ASP A 220 19.12 -1.16 20.52
N TYR A 221 18.94 -2.01 19.50
CA TYR A 221 19.90 -2.23 18.42
C TYR A 221 21.31 -2.64 18.90
N ALA A 222 21.48 -3.06 20.16
CA ALA A 222 22.80 -3.25 20.79
C ALA A 222 23.76 -4.13 19.96
N PHE A 223 23.29 -5.19 19.31
CA PHE A 223 24.07 -6.08 18.44
C PHE A 223 23.57 -6.07 17.00
N TYR A 224 22.92 -4.99 16.55
CA TYR A 224 22.37 -4.89 15.19
C TYR A 224 23.42 -5.18 14.11
N CYS A 225 23.09 -6.04 13.15
CA CYS A 225 23.97 -6.48 12.07
C CYS A 225 25.30 -7.12 12.53
N CYS A 226 25.33 -7.84 13.67
CA CYS A 226 26.51 -8.65 14.03
C CYS A 226 26.52 -9.97 13.25
N TYR A 227 26.79 -9.93 11.94
CA TYR A 227 26.65 -11.08 11.03
C TYR A 227 27.46 -12.32 11.42
N SER A 228 28.63 -12.16 12.05
CA SER A 228 29.48 -13.30 12.45
C SER A 228 29.23 -13.81 13.87
N LEU A 229 28.36 -13.17 14.66
CA LEU A 229 28.12 -13.54 16.05
C LEU A 229 27.37 -14.87 16.10
N THR A 230 27.96 -15.92 16.67
CA THR A 230 27.36 -17.27 16.60
C THR A 230 26.46 -17.62 17.78
N SER A 231 26.78 -17.10 18.96
CA SER A 231 25.99 -17.29 20.18
C SER A 231 26.18 -16.14 21.16
N VAL A 232 25.19 -15.96 22.03
CA VAL A 232 25.24 -15.04 23.16
C VAL A 232 24.56 -15.69 24.37
N THR A 233 25.09 -15.43 25.56
CA THR A 233 24.48 -15.86 26.82
C THR A 233 23.98 -14.64 27.58
N ILE A 234 22.70 -14.63 27.92
CA ILE A 234 22.05 -13.61 28.75
C ILE A 234 22.24 -13.98 30.23
N PRO A 235 22.98 -13.19 31.04
CA PRO A 235 23.25 -13.52 32.43
C PRO A 235 22.05 -13.30 33.34
N ASP A 236 22.13 -13.80 34.58
CA ASP A 236 21.03 -13.79 35.56
C ASP A 236 20.46 -12.40 35.88
N SER A 237 21.30 -11.37 35.77
CA SER A 237 21.00 -9.98 36.16
C SER A 237 20.28 -9.17 35.10
N VAL A 238 20.25 -9.63 33.84
CA VAL A 238 19.56 -8.90 32.76
C VAL A 238 18.06 -8.92 33.00
N THR A 239 17.50 -7.72 33.13
CA THR A 239 16.06 -7.50 33.34
C THR A 239 15.36 -6.88 32.13
N SER A 240 16.13 -6.37 31.17
CA SER A 240 15.61 -5.77 29.94
C SER A 240 16.53 -5.99 28.76
N ILE A 241 15.92 -6.33 27.62
CA ILE A 241 16.55 -6.43 26.30
C ILE A 241 15.77 -5.51 25.37
N GLY A 242 16.48 -4.58 24.75
CA GLY A 242 15.92 -3.53 23.91
C GLY A 242 15.37 -4.04 22.58
N TYR A 243 14.61 -3.16 21.93
CA TYR A 243 14.05 -3.40 20.60
C TYR A 243 15.17 -3.71 19.60
N ARG A 244 14.99 -4.78 18.80
CA ARG A 244 15.95 -5.19 17.75
C ARG A 244 17.39 -5.40 18.25
N ALA A 245 17.57 -5.74 19.53
CA ALA A 245 18.90 -5.91 20.12
C ALA A 245 19.79 -6.92 19.37
N PHE A 246 19.21 -7.98 18.76
CA PHE A 246 19.93 -9.02 18.02
C PHE A 246 19.49 -9.13 16.56
N TYR A 247 19.03 -8.03 15.98
CA TYR A 247 18.49 -8.00 14.62
C TYR A 247 19.59 -8.13 13.57
N ASN A 248 19.30 -8.79 12.44
CA ASN A 248 20.27 -9.06 11.37
C ASN A 248 21.57 -9.73 11.87
N CYS A 249 21.48 -10.54 12.92
CA CYS A 249 22.59 -11.37 13.38
C CYS A 249 22.55 -12.73 12.67
N ASP A 250 22.85 -12.75 11.37
CA ASP A 250 22.64 -13.91 10.50
C ASP A 250 23.49 -15.15 10.87
N GLY A 251 24.59 -14.95 11.60
CA GLY A 251 25.40 -16.03 12.16
C GLY A 251 24.88 -16.59 13.48
N LEU A 252 23.94 -15.91 14.15
CA LEU A 252 23.51 -16.24 15.49
C LEU A 252 22.58 -17.44 15.44
N THR A 253 23.04 -18.58 15.95
CA THR A 253 22.25 -19.82 15.94
C THR A 253 21.50 -20.06 17.25
N GLN A 254 21.95 -19.44 18.34
CA GLN A 254 21.34 -19.57 19.67
C GLN A 254 21.54 -18.34 20.55
N ILE A 255 20.49 -18.01 21.30
CA ILE A 255 20.50 -17.09 22.43
C ILE A 255 20.25 -17.94 23.67
N GLU A 256 21.27 -18.11 24.51
CA GLU A 256 21.17 -18.86 25.76
C GLU A 256 20.81 -17.91 26.90
N VAL A 257 20.04 -18.38 27.87
CA VAL A 257 19.72 -17.61 29.07
C VAL A 257 20.14 -18.39 30.30
N ALA A 258 20.87 -17.73 31.20
CA ALA A 258 21.29 -18.31 32.45
C ALA A 258 20.06 -18.74 33.29
N GLU A 259 20.14 -19.92 33.93
CA GLU A 259 18.99 -20.57 34.60
C GLU A 259 18.33 -19.66 35.66
N GLY A 260 19.15 -18.85 36.35
CA GLY A 260 18.76 -17.93 37.40
C GLY A 260 18.13 -16.63 36.92
N ASN A 261 18.14 -16.33 35.60
CA ASN A 261 17.56 -15.10 35.08
C ASN A 261 16.07 -14.99 35.42
N ALA A 262 15.65 -13.87 36.01
CA ALA A 262 14.28 -13.69 36.50
C ALA A 262 13.30 -13.16 35.43
N ALA A 263 13.79 -12.58 34.34
CA ALA A 263 13.00 -11.91 33.31
C ALA A 263 12.83 -12.74 32.03
N TYR A 264 13.82 -13.56 31.69
CA TYR A 264 13.90 -14.31 30.45
C TYR A 264 14.26 -15.77 30.66
N CYS A 265 13.98 -16.60 29.65
CA CYS A 265 14.55 -17.93 29.51
C CYS A 265 14.70 -18.25 28.02
N ASP A 266 15.46 -19.28 27.69
CA ASP A 266 15.45 -19.84 26.34
C ASP A 266 14.76 -21.21 26.27
N VAL A 267 14.31 -21.56 25.07
CA VAL A 267 13.88 -22.91 24.68
C VAL A 267 14.58 -23.24 23.37
N ASP A 268 15.46 -24.25 23.40
CA ASP A 268 16.30 -24.65 22.25
C ASP A 268 17.02 -23.46 21.61
N GLY A 269 17.54 -22.52 22.42
CA GLY A 269 18.28 -21.34 21.97
C GLY A 269 17.43 -20.20 21.42
N VAL A 270 16.10 -20.23 21.53
CA VAL A 270 15.19 -19.12 21.21
C VAL A 270 14.81 -18.39 22.49
N LEU A 271 14.81 -17.05 22.47
CA LEU A 271 14.57 -16.20 23.63
C LEU A 271 13.07 -15.99 23.90
N PHE A 272 12.67 -16.18 25.16
CA PHE A 272 11.32 -16.00 25.67
C PHE A 272 11.30 -15.14 26.93
N SER A 273 10.13 -14.58 27.27
CA SER A 273 9.83 -14.16 28.64
C SER A 273 9.99 -15.32 29.62
N LYS A 274 10.30 -15.05 30.89
CA LYS A 274 10.55 -16.10 31.90
C LYS A 274 9.37 -17.08 32.06
N ASP A 275 8.16 -16.57 31.95
CA ASP A 275 6.92 -17.36 32.02
C ASP A 275 6.56 -18.07 30.71
N LYS A 276 7.36 -17.89 29.65
CA LYS A 276 7.20 -18.47 28.30
C LYS A 276 5.90 -18.09 27.61
N THR A 277 5.30 -16.97 28.01
CA THR A 277 4.07 -16.45 27.38
C THR A 277 4.35 -15.57 26.17
N GLN A 278 5.58 -15.05 26.03
CA GLN A 278 6.01 -14.23 24.89
C GLN A 278 7.28 -14.83 24.28
N LEU A 279 7.24 -15.08 22.96
CA LEU A 279 8.46 -15.33 22.18
C LEU A 279 9.06 -13.98 21.80
N VAL A 280 10.27 -13.71 22.28
CA VAL A 280 10.92 -12.40 22.17
C VAL A 280 11.80 -12.33 20.93
N GLN A 281 12.69 -13.31 20.72
CA GLN A 281 13.61 -13.32 19.58
C GLN A 281 14.07 -14.73 19.23
N CYS A 282 13.91 -15.09 17.97
CA CYS A 282 14.56 -16.21 17.33
C CYS A 282 15.93 -15.76 16.79
N PRO A 283 17.01 -16.54 16.97
CA PRO A 283 18.30 -16.27 16.36
C PRO A 283 18.21 -16.24 14.83
N GLY A 284 18.74 -15.19 14.18
CA GLY A 284 18.64 -15.01 12.72
C GLY A 284 19.30 -16.12 11.89
N GLY A 285 20.35 -16.73 12.43
CA GLY A 285 21.04 -17.88 11.84
C GLY A 285 20.38 -19.23 12.12
N ARG A 286 19.21 -19.27 12.78
CA ARG A 286 18.48 -20.52 12.99
C ARG A 286 18.05 -21.10 11.64
N SER A 287 18.23 -22.40 11.49
CA SER A 287 17.84 -23.14 10.28
C SER A 287 16.98 -24.36 10.57
N GLY A 288 16.29 -24.85 9.53
CA GLY A 288 15.41 -26.01 9.63
C GLY A 288 14.06 -25.68 10.25
N SER A 289 13.52 -26.57 11.07
CA SER A 289 12.20 -26.43 11.67
C SER A 289 12.25 -25.87 13.09
N TYR A 290 11.24 -25.10 13.49
CA TYR A 290 11.04 -24.72 14.90
C TYR A 290 9.61 -24.96 15.37
N THR A 291 9.45 -25.39 16.62
CA THR A 291 8.14 -25.57 17.27
C THR A 291 8.00 -24.56 18.38
N ILE A 292 7.07 -23.63 18.22
CA ILE A 292 6.71 -22.65 19.24
C ILE A 292 5.87 -23.37 20.31
N PRO A 293 6.26 -23.33 21.60
CA PRO A 293 5.54 -24.04 22.66
C PRO A 293 4.09 -23.57 22.85
N ASP A 294 3.21 -24.47 23.31
CA ASP A 294 1.80 -24.15 23.62
C ASP A 294 1.62 -23.15 24.77
N SER A 295 2.65 -22.90 25.58
CA SER A 295 2.61 -21.87 26.62
C SER A 295 2.65 -20.45 26.07
N VAL A 296 3.10 -20.27 24.82
CA VAL A 296 3.26 -18.96 24.19
C VAL A 296 1.90 -18.42 23.82
N THR A 297 1.63 -17.19 24.25
CA THR A 297 0.38 -16.46 23.98
C THR A 297 0.55 -15.39 22.91
N SER A 298 1.78 -14.89 22.72
CA SER A 298 2.12 -13.90 21.70
C SER A 298 3.49 -14.18 21.09
N ILE A 299 3.55 -14.09 19.75
CA ILE A 299 4.81 -13.98 19.02
C ILE A 299 5.13 -12.50 18.90
N GLY A 300 6.27 -12.06 19.44
CA GLY A 300 6.67 -10.65 19.45
C GLY A 300 6.81 -10.05 18.05
N GLU A 301 6.81 -8.72 18.00
CA GLU A 301 7.24 -7.99 16.81
C GLU A 301 8.65 -8.46 16.42
N ASP A 302 8.90 -8.62 15.12
CA ASP A 302 10.24 -8.92 14.59
C ASP A 302 10.86 -10.26 15.09
N ALA A 303 10.08 -11.10 15.77
CA ALA A 303 10.54 -12.28 16.49
C ALA A 303 11.38 -13.26 15.66
N PHE A 304 11.04 -13.50 14.39
CA PHE A 304 11.77 -14.34 13.44
C PHE A 304 12.26 -13.52 12.23
N TYR A 305 12.42 -12.20 12.38
CA TYR A 305 12.88 -11.36 11.29
C TYR A 305 14.20 -11.88 10.71
N GLY A 306 14.24 -12.04 9.39
CA GLY A 306 15.44 -12.44 8.66
C GLY A 306 15.89 -13.87 8.92
N CYS A 307 15.08 -14.72 9.57
CA CYS A 307 15.36 -16.15 9.76
C CYS A 307 15.26 -16.93 8.43
N SER A 308 16.11 -16.58 7.46
CA SER A 308 16.11 -17.10 6.08
C SER A 308 16.41 -18.60 6.00
N GLY A 309 17.10 -19.16 7.00
CA GLY A 309 17.34 -20.60 7.11
C GLY A 309 16.14 -21.41 7.64
N LEU A 310 15.11 -20.76 8.19
CA LEU A 310 13.93 -21.42 8.76
C LEU A 310 13.03 -21.96 7.66
N THR A 311 12.93 -23.29 7.55
CA THR A 311 12.17 -23.96 6.48
C THR A 311 10.71 -24.23 6.86
N SER A 312 10.43 -24.37 8.16
CA SER A 312 9.08 -24.57 8.70
C SER A 312 8.96 -24.08 10.14
N VAL A 313 7.75 -23.65 10.51
CA VAL A 313 7.40 -23.30 11.87
C VAL A 313 6.08 -23.97 12.27
N THR A 314 6.07 -24.61 13.44
CA THR A 314 4.83 -25.07 14.07
C THR A 314 4.46 -24.06 15.15
N ILE A 315 3.33 -23.39 14.98
CA ILE A 315 2.83 -22.39 15.94
C ILE A 315 1.99 -23.11 17.01
N GLY A 316 2.35 -22.92 18.28
CA GLY A 316 1.64 -23.53 19.41
C GLY A 316 0.19 -23.07 19.53
N ASN A 317 -0.68 -23.93 20.08
CA ASN A 317 -2.13 -23.66 20.15
C ASN A 317 -2.51 -22.56 21.15
N GLY A 318 -1.59 -22.18 22.06
CA GLY A 318 -1.79 -21.08 22.99
C GLY A 318 -1.64 -19.69 22.36
N VAL A 319 -1.08 -19.59 21.14
CA VAL A 319 -0.79 -18.30 20.51
C VAL A 319 -2.08 -17.62 20.11
N THR A 320 -2.23 -16.37 20.56
CA THR A 320 -3.40 -15.52 20.31
C THR A 320 -3.11 -14.37 19.36
N SER A 321 -1.84 -14.01 19.19
CA SER A 321 -1.40 -12.91 18.33
C SER A 321 -0.02 -13.18 17.72
N ILE A 322 0.12 -12.78 16.46
CA ILE A 322 1.38 -12.73 15.72
C ILE A 322 1.72 -11.26 15.51
N GLY A 323 2.86 -10.80 16.03
CA GLY A 323 3.28 -9.40 15.94
C GLY A 323 3.62 -8.93 14.53
N SER A 324 3.75 -7.61 14.37
CA SER A 324 4.19 -7.02 13.10
C SER A 324 5.60 -7.51 12.73
N SER A 325 5.84 -7.74 11.44
CA SER A 325 7.11 -8.24 10.90
C SER A 325 7.63 -9.53 11.55
N ALA A 326 6.78 -10.30 12.25
CA ALA A 326 7.21 -11.43 13.06
C ALA A 326 7.98 -12.51 12.27
N PHE A 327 7.70 -12.71 10.99
CA PHE A 327 8.38 -13.63 10.07
C PHE A 327 8.88 -12.90 8.81
N TYR A 328 9.07 -11.59 8.87
CA TYR A 328 9.56 -10.79 7.75
C TYR A 328 10.91 -11.33 7.24
N TYR A 329 11.11 -11.42 5.93
CA TYR A 329 12.32 -12.01 5.31
C TYR A 329 12.64 -13.46 5.75
N CYS A 330 11.65 -14.25 6.17
CA CYS A 330 11.83 -15.70 6.32
C CYS A 330 11.81 -16.41 4.95
N THR A 331 12.78 -16.10 4.10
CA THR A 331 12.80 -16.51 2.68
C THR A 331 12.86 -18.02 2.46
N GLY A 332 13.29 -18.82 3.45
CA GLY A 332 13.29 -20.28 3.41
C GLY A 332 11.96 -20.93 3.85
N LEU A 333 11.02 -20.17 4.42
CA LEU A 333 9.79 -20.71 5.01
C LEU A 333 8.83 -21.18 3.92
N THR A 334 8.45 -22.45 3.94
CA THR A 334 7.72 -23.08 2.82
C THR A 334 6.19 -23.14 2.99
N SER A 335 5.72 -23.24 4.23
CA SER A 335 4.29 -23.26 4.58
C SER A 335 4.09 -22.83 6.02
N VAL A 336 2.94 -22.23 6.33
CA VAL A 336 2.55 -21.85 7.69
C VAL A 336 1.11 -22.23 7.96
N THR A 337 0.87 -22.88 9.10
CA THR A 337 -0.46 -23.09 9.66
C THR A 337 -0.62 -22.18 10.88
N ILE A 338 -1.55 -21.23 10.77
CA ILE A 338 -1.92 -20.31 11.84
C ILE A 338 -3.05 -20.97 12.64
N PRO A 339 -2.85 -21.30 13.92
CA PRO A 339 -3.80 -22.11 14.67
C PRO A 339 -5.06 -21.32 15.03
N ASP A 340 -6.12 -22.06 15.36
CA ASP A 340 -7.45 -21.53 15.70
C ASP A 340 -7.47 -20.55 16.89
N GLY A 341 -6.45 -20.57 17.76
CA GLY A 341 -6.34 -19.62 18.87
C GLY A 341 -5.93 -18.20 18.45
N VAL A 342 -5.35 -18.03 17.26
CA VAL A 342 -4.84 -16.73 16.80
C VAL A 342 -6.00 -15.82 16.40
N THR A 343 -5.99 -14.61 16.93
CA THR A 343 -7.03 -13.59 16.69
C THR A 343 -6.54 -12.46 15.79
N SER A 344 -5.23 -12.21 15.75
CA SER A 344 -4.63 -11.14 14.96
C SER A 344 -3.27 -11.53 14.36
N ILE A 345 -3.08 -11.17 13.10
CA ILE A 345 -1.80 -11.24 12.38
C ILE A 345 -1.35 -9.79 12.13
N GLY A 346 -0.15 -9.42 12.56
CA GLY A 346 0.36 -8.05 12.48
C GLY A 346 0.74 -7.59 11.06
N ASP A 347 1.06 -6.31 10.94
CA ASP A 347 1.49 -5.71 9.67
C ASP A 347 2.79 -6.35 9.22
N TYR A 348 2.93 -6.63 7.92
CA TYR A 348 4.12 -7.25 7.32
C TYR A 348 4.54 -8.59 7.95
N ALA A 349 3.64 -9.27 8.69
CA ALA A 349 4.00 -10.45 9.50
C ALA A 349 4.74 -11.55 8.72
N PHE A 350 4.43 -11.78 7.45
CA PHE A 350 5.09 -12.74 6.57
C PHE A 350 5.61 -12.09 5.28
N TYR A 351 5.91 -10.78 5.29
CA TYR A 351 6.40 -10.08 4.11
C TYR A 351 7.75 -10.65 3.62
N ASN A 352 7.95 -10.77 2.30
CA ASN A 352 9.14 -11.36 1.68
C ASN A 352 9.46 -12.78 2.18
N CYS A 353 8.44 -13.62 2.36
CA CYS A 353 8.63 -15.06 2.55
C CYS A 353 8.59 -15.77 1.19
N ASP A 354 9.62 -15.57 0.36
CA ASP A 354 9.60 -15.92 -1.07
C ASP A 354 9.35 -17.41 -1.35
N SER A 355 9.78 -18.31 -0.47
CA SER A 355 9.53 -19.76 -0.59
C SER A 355 8.16 -20.20 -0.07
N LEU A 356 7.36 -19.30 0.51
CA LEU A 356 6.10 -19.64 1.16
C LEU A 356 5.06 -19.99 0.10
N THR A 357 4.70 -21.27 0.00
CA THR A 357 3.80 -21.77 -1.05
C THR A 357 2.32 -21.79 -0.65
N SER A 358 2.06 -21.94 0.65
CA SER A 358 0.71 -22.03 1.20
C SER A 358 0.63 -21.48 2.62
N VAL A 359 -0.49 -20.83 2.93
CA VAL A 359 -0.86 -20.38 4.28
C VAL A 359 -2.22 -20.96 4.64
N THR A 360 -2.36 -21.49 5.86
CA THR A 360 -3.67 -21.84 6.44
C THR A 360 -3.97 -20.90 7.60
N ILE A 361 -5.14 -20.25 7.57
CA ILE A 361 -5.61 -19.30 8.58
C ILE A 361 -6.67 -19.96 9.47
N GLY A 362 -6.45 -19.96 10.78
CA GLY A 362 -7.37 -20.54 11.78
C GLY A 362 -8.70 -19.81 11.90
N ASN A 363 -9.67 -20.43 12.59
CA ASN A 363 -11.05 -19.96 12.63
C ASN A 363 -11.30 -18.70 13.49
N SER A 364 -10.39 -18.32 14.39
CA SER A 364 -10.58 -17.14 15.25
C SER A 364 -9.88 -15.87 14.76
N VAL A 365 -9.20 -15.91 13.60
CA VAL A 365 -8.51 -14.72 13.07
C VAL A 365 -9.54 -13.67 12.69
N THR A 366 -9.47 -12.50 13.33
CA THR A 366 -10.37 -11.36 13.12
C THR A 366 -9.69 -10.19 12.41
N SER A 367 -8.36 -10.12 12.46
CA SER A 367 -7.58 -9.05 11.84
C SER A 367 -6.34 -9.61 11.15
N ILE A 368 -6.11 -9.16 9.92
CA ILE A 368 -4.89 -9.42 9.13
C ILE A 368 -4.30 -8.06 8.81
N GLY A 369 -3.08 -7.83 9.29
CA GLY A 369 -2.39 -6.55 9.17
C GLY A 369 -2.02 -6.21 7.73
N TYR A 370 -1.69 -4.94 7.55
CA TYR A 370 -1.28 -4.37 6.28
C TYR A 370 -0.10 -5.15 5.70
N ARG A 371 -0.20 -5.57 4.43
CA ARG A 371 0.86 -6.28 3.69
C ARG A 371 1.36 -7.56 4.36
N ALA A 372 0.55 -8.22 5.20
CA ALA A 372 0.96 -9.39 5.95
C ALA A 372 1.55 -10.52 5.09
N PHE A 373 1.13 -10.67 3.83
CA PHE A 373 1.61 -11.71 2.89
C PHE A 373 2.11 -11.13 1.55
N TYR A 374 2.54 -9.87 1.52
CA TYR A 374 3.05 -9.26 0.28
C TYR A 374 4.44 -9.78 -0.06
N SER A 375 4.73 -9.79 -1.37
CA SER A 375 6.02 -10.20 -1.91
C SER A 375 6.41 -11.63 -1.48
N CYS A 376 5.41 -12.49 -1.27
CA CYS A 376 5.59 -13.92 -1.09
C CYS A 376 5.50 -14.60 -2.45
N ASP A 377 6.55 -14.51 -3.27
CA ASP A 377 6.54 -14.90 -4.69
C ASP A 377 6.13 -16.36 -4.94
N GLY A 378 6.40 -17.25 -3.98
CA GLY A 378 6.00 -18.65 -4.02
C GLY A 378 4.53 -18.91 -3.67
N LEU A 379 3.79 -17.93 -3.15
CA LEU A 379 2.48 -18.15 -2.52
C LEU A 379 1.40 -18.42 -3.56
N THR A 380 0.91 -19.65 -3.60
CA THR A 380 -0.09 -20.08 -4.59
C THR A 380 -1.50 -20.18 -4.04
N GLN A 381 -1.62 -20.28 -2.71
CA GLN A 381 -2.90 -20.42 -2.03
C GLN A 381 -2.87 -19.94 -0.57
N ILE A 382 -3.97 -19.32 -0.16
CA ILE A 382 -4.31 -19.00 1.22
C ILE A 382 -5.64 -19.70 1.51
N GLU A 383 -5.63 -20.60 2.49
CA GLU A 383 -6.80 -21.36 2.93
C GLU A 383 -7.28 -20.81 4.28
N VAL A 384 -8.59 -20.73 4.47
CA VAL A 384 -9.19 -20.29 5.73
C VAL A 384 -10.03 -21.42 6.32
N ALA A 385 -9.80 -21.72 7.61
CA ALA A 385 -10.52 -22.76 8.31
C ALA A 385 -12.03 -22.48 8.34
N GLU A 386 -12.82 -23.55 8.22
CA GLU A 386 -14.28 -23.47 8.28
C GLU A 386 -14.73 -22.84 9.60
N GLY A 387 -15.71 -21.93 9.51
CA GLY A 387 -16.25 -21.22 10.68
C GLY A 387 -15.54 -19.92 11.03
N ASN A 388 -14.47 -19.51 10.30
CA ASN A 388 -13.96 -18.16 10.41
C ASN A 388 -15.05 -17.15 9.96
N ALA A 389 -15.42 -16.24 10.86
CA ALA A 389 -16.47 -15.25 10.59
C ALA A 389 -15.96 -14.00 9.86
N ALA A 390 -14.67 -13.68 9.98
CA ALA A 390 -14.08 -12.45 9.46
C ALA A 390 -13.46 -12.63 8.07
N TYR A 391 -13.00 -13.84 7.76
CA TYR A 391 -12.35 -14.18 6.49
C TYR A 391 -12.86 -15.50 5.94
N CYS A 392 -12.75 -15.67 4.63
CA CYS A 392 -12.89 -16.96 3.97
C CYS A 392 -11.97 -17.01 2.75
N ASP A 393 -11.80 -18.19 2.16
CA ASP A 393 -11.14 -18.31 0.86
C ASP A 393 -12.09 -18.83 -0.22
N VAL A 394 -11.76 -18.50 -1.47
CA VAL A 394 -12.37 -19.09 -2.66
C VAL A 394 -11.26 -19.49 -3.63
N ASN A 395 -11.06 -20.80 -3.81
CA ASN A 395 -9.98 -21.36 -4.65
C ASN A 395 -8.58 -20.86 -4.23
N GLY A 396 -8.35 -20.74 -2.93
CA GLY A 396 -7.07 -20.29 -2.35
C GLY A 396 -6.84 -18.78 -2.40
N VAL A 397 -7.84 -17.97 -2.76
CA VAL A 397 -7.77 -16.49 -2.72
C VAL A 397 -8.51 -16.00 -1.48
N LEU A 398 -7.93 -15.05 -0.75
CA LEU A 398 -8.44 -14.56 0.53
C LEU A 398 -9.48 -13.44 0.35
N PHE A 399 -10.61 -13.57 1.05
CA PHE A 399 -11.70 -12.62 1.09
C PHE A 399 -12.12 -12.27 2.52
N SER A 400 -12.90 -11.21 2.68
CA SER A 400 -13.73 -11.02 3.86
C SER A 400 -14.70 -12.21 4.04
N GLY A 401 -15.16 -12.44 5.27
CA GLY A 401 -16.03 -13.58 5.61
C GLY A 401 -17.37 -13.55 4.86
N ASP A 402 -17.84 -12.37 4.48
CA ASP A 402 -19.04 -12.17 3.65
C ASP A 402 -18.76 -12.15 2.13
N LYS A 403 -17.50 -12.31 1.71
CA LYS A 403 -17.03 -12.32 0.32
C LYS A 403 -17.28 -11.03 -0.46
N THR A 404 -17.45 -9.90 0.24
CA THR A 404 -17.66 -8.58 -0.38
C THR A 404 -16.35 -7.85 -0.67
N LEU A 405 -15.25 -8.22 -0.01
CA LEU A 405 -13.91 -7.67 -0.20
C LEU A 405 -12.92 -8.75 -0.61
N LEU A 406 -12.24 -8.57 -1.73
CA LEU A 406 -11.04 -9.36 -2.07
C LEU A 406 -9.86 -8.77 -1.32
N VAL A 407 -9.31 -9.53 -0.38
CA VAL A 407 -8.27 -9.07 0.56
C VAL A 407 -6.88 -9.33 0.00
N GLN A 408 -6.60 -10.55 -0.46
CA GLN A 408 -5.28 -10.92 -0.98
C GLN A 408 -5.40 -12.03 -2.03
N TYR A 409 -4.85 -11.76 -3.20
CA TYR A 409 -4.52 -12.74 -4.21
C TYR A 409 -3.12 -13.32 -3.95
N PRO A 410 -2.94 -14.65 -3.98
CA PRO A 410 -1.62 -15.26 -3.83
C PRO A 410 -0.71 -14.91 -5.01
N VAL A 411 0.41 -14.24 -4.76
CA VAL A 411 1.33 -13.69 -5.79
C VAL A 411 1.83 -14.75 -6.77
N GLY A 412 2.16 -15.95 -6.28
CA GLY A 412 2.62 -17.09 -7.08
C GLY A 412 1.52 -17.82 -7.86
N LYS A 413 0.23 -17.46 -7.68
CA LYS A 413 -0.88 -18.04 -8.44
C LYS A 413 -0.87 -17.53 -9.89
N ARG A 414 -1.01 -18.44 -10.86
CA ARG A 414 -0.73 -18.16 -12.28
C ARG A 414 -1.97 -18.21 -13.15
N GLY A 415 -1.94 -17.51 -14.27
CA GLY A 415 -2.92 -17.61 -15.35
C GLY A 415 -4.02 -16.55 -15.26
N SER A 416 -5.26 -16.94 -15.49
CA SER A 416 -6.42 -16.03 -15.46
C SER A 416 -7.22 -16.18 -14.17
N TYR A 417 -7.81 -15.10 -13.68
CA TYR A 417 -8.70 -15.13 -12.51
C TYR A 417 -10.03 -14.45 -12.78
N THR A 418 -11.12 -15.06 -12.31
CA THR A 418 -12.47 -14.47 -12.32
C THR A 418 -12.86 -14.18 -10.88
N ILE A 419 -13.04 -12.90 -10.56
CA ILE A 419 -13.47 -12.45 -9.25
C ILE A 419 -14.96 -12.83 -9.07
N PRO A 420 -15.37 -13.42 -7.94
CA PRO A 420 -16.78 -13.81 -7.72
C PRO A 420 -17.74 -12.62 -7.73
N ASP A 421 -18.97 -12.81 -8.24
CA ASP A 421 -20.02 -11.78 -8.33
C ASP A 421 -20.47 -11.20 -6.97
N SER A 422 -20.14 -11.84 -5.84
CA SER A 422 -20.41 -11.29 -4.51
C SER A 422 -19.48 -10.13 -4.12
N VAL A 423 -18.35 -9.97 -4.81
CA VAL A 423 -17.33 -8.98 -4.46
C VAL A 423 -17.78 -7.59 -4.87
N THR A 424 -17.74 -6.67 -3.91
CA THR A 424 -18.10 -5.26 -4.10
C THR A 424 -16.89 -4.33 -4.10
N SER A 425 -15.75 -4.79 -3.60
CA SER A 425 -14.50 -4.02 -3.53
C SER A 425 -13.27 -4.91 -3.71
N ILE A 426 -12.30 -4.41 -4.47
CA ILE A 426 -10.95 -4.97 -4.54
C ILE A 426 -10.08 -4.17 -3.57
N GLY A 427 -9.49 -4.84 -2.57
CA GLY A 427 -8.72 -4.21 -1.50
C GLY A 427 -7.41 -3.56 -1.96
N GLU A 428 -6.84 -2.77 -1.05
CA GLU A 428 -5.51 -2.16 -1.24
C GLU A 428 -4.46 -3.25 -1.50
N GLY A 429 -3.71 -3.09 -2.61
CA GLY A 429 -2.70 -4.03 -3.08
C GLY A 429 -3.13 -5.50 -3.16
N ALA A 430 -4.42 -5.77 -3.34
CA ALA A 430 -4.98 -7.12 -3.33
C ALA A 430 -4.33 -8.06 -4.36
N PHE A 431 -3.88 -7.55 -5.50
CA PHE A 431 -3.13 -8.25 -6.55
C PHE A 431 -1.71 -7.69 -6.72
N ARG A 432 -1.16 -6.98 -5.73
CA ARG A 432 0.18 -6.39 -5.87
C ARG A 432 1.24 -7.46 -6.18
N ASP A 433 2.20 -7.10 -7.04
CA ASP A 433 3.33 -7.94 -7.49
C ASP A 433 2.91 -9.23 -8.25
N CYS A 434 1.64 -9.35 -8.70
CA CYS A 434 1.12 -10.57 -9.32
C CYS A 434 1.56 -10.75 -10.80
N ASP A 435 2.87 -10.83 -11.04
CA ASP A 435 3.48 -10.95 -12.37
C ASP A 435 3.06 -12.19 -13.16
N SER A 436 2.58 -13.24 -12.49
CA SER A 436 2.06 -14.44 -13.15
C SER A 436 0.58 -14.37 -13.52
N LEU A 437 -0.12 -13.29 -13.17
CA LEU A 437 -1.52 -13.04 -13.53
C LEU A 437 -1.60 -12.43 -14.94
N THR A 438 -2.16 -13.19 -15.88
CA THR A 438 -2.25 -12.79 -17.30
C THR A 438 -3.50 -12.00 -17.66
N SER A 439 -4.60 -12.25 -16.95
CA SER A 439 -5.89 -11.58 -17.15
C SER A 439 -6.76 -11.68 -15.90
N VAL A 440 -7.55 -10.66 -15.62
CA VAL A 440 -8.54 -10.65 -14.55
C VAL A 440 -9.92 -10.27 -15.09
N THR A 441 -10.96 -10.99 -14.67
CA THR A 441 -12.36 -10.62 -14.92
C THR A 441 -12.93 -10.01 -13.64
N ILE A 442 -13.28 -8.72 -13.72
CA ILE A 442 -13.89 -7.95 -12.63
C ILE A 442 -15.40 -7.92 -12.88
N PRO A 443 -16.25 -8.40 -11.94
CA PRO A 443 -17.70 -8.43 -12.12
C PRO A 443 -18.34 -7.04 -11.90
N ASP A 444 -19.53 -6.84 -12.47
CA ASP A 444 -20.30 -5.58 -12.39
C ASP A 444 -20.71 -5.19 -10.96
N SER A 445 -20.62 -6.11 -10.00
CA SER A 445 -20.87 -5.83 -8.59
C SER A 445 -19.75 -5.04 -7.90
N VAL A 446 -18.54 -4.99 -8.49
CA VAL A 446 -17.42 -4.23 -7.94
C VAL A 446 -17.67 -2.73 -8.12
N THR A 447 -17.63 -2.00 -7.00
CA THR A 447 -17.87 -0.56 -6.93
C THR A 447 -16.60 0.27 -6.74
N SER A 448 -15.52 -0.36 -6.25
CA SER A 448 -14.24 0.29 -5.99
C SER A 448 -13.03 -0.62 -6.22
N ILE A 449 -11.96 -0.03 -6.77
CA ILE A 449 -10.63 -0.63 -6.89
C ILE A 449 -9.68 0.15 -5.98
N GLY A 450 -9.11 -0.50 -4.98
CA GLY A 450 -8.28 0.14 -3.95
C GLY A 450 -6.92 0.66 -4.45
N GLU A 451 -6.24 1.41 -3.59
CA GLU A 451 -4.87 1.90 -3.83
C GLU A 451 -3.93 0.72 -4.13
N GLY A 452 -3.11 0.85 -5.17
CA GLY A 452 -2.12 -0.16 -5.55
C GLY A 452 -2.70 -1.53 -5.90
N ALA A 453 -4.02 -1.69 -6.12
CA ALA A 453 -4.70 -2.98 -6.18
C ALA A 453 -4.04 -3.99 -7.14
N PHE A 454 -3.54 -3.56 -8.29
CA PHE A 454 -2.83 -4.34 -9.30
C PHE A 454 -1.41 -3.80 -9.53
N ARG A 455 -0.85 -3.06 -8.57
CA ARG A 455 0.50 -2.49 -8.69
C ARG A 455 1.53 -3.60 -8.96
N ASP A 456 2.48 -3.31 -9.85
CA ASP A 456 3.57 -4.21 -10.24
C ASP A 456 3.03 -5.55 -10.82
N CYS A 457 1.87 -5.55 -11.50
CA CYS A 457 1.35 -6.73 -12.23
C CYS A 457 1.87 -6.77 -13.68
N THR A 458 3.15 -7.05 -13.88
CA THR A 458 3.77 -6.92 -15.21
C THR A 458 3.27 -7.95 -16.23
N GLY A 459 2.68 -9.07 -15.79
CA GLY A 459 2.08 -10.08 -16.66
C GLY A 459 0.66 -9.76 -17.14
N LEU A 460 -0.01 -8.75 -16.58
CA LEU A 460 -1.42 -8.45 -16.87
C LEU A 460 -1.54 -7.75 -18.24
N THR A 461 -2.15 -8.43 -19.22
CA THR A 461 -2.15 -7.96 -20.62
C THR A 461 -3.31 -7.06 -21.01
N SER A 462 -4.45 -7.19 -20.34
CA SER A 462 -5.66 -6.39 -20.55
C SER A 462 -6.52 -6.38 -19.29
N VAL A 463 -7.20 -5.26 -19.04
CA VAL A 463 -8.20 -5.15 -17.98
C VAL A 463 -9.44 -4.40 -18.48
N THR A 464 -10.61 -4.95 -18.16
CA THR A 464 -11.90 -4.27 -18.33
C THR A 464 -12.40 -3.89 -16.95
N ILE A 465 -12.53 -2.60 -16.70
CA ILE A 465 -13.11 -2.04 -15.48
C ILE A 465 -14.61 -1.84 -15.77
N PRO A 466 -15.51 -2.58 -15.09
CA PRO A 466 -16.93 -2.59 -15.44
C PRO A 466 -17.65 -1.30 -15.02
N ASP A 467 -18.87 -1.13 -15.56
CA ASP A 467 -19.74 0.03 -15.27
C ASP A 467 -20.25 0.07 -13.81
N GLY A 468 -20.00 -0.97 -13.00
CA GLY A 468 -20.23 -0.93 -11.56
C GLY A 468 -19.22 -0.07 -10.79
N VAL A 469 -18.00 0.09 -11.32
CA VAL A 469 -16.89 0.76 -10.62
C VAL A 469 -17.11 2.27 -10.65
N THR A 470 -16.98 2.90 -9.48
CA THR A 470 -17.17 4.35 -9.31
C THR A 470 -15.86 5.10 -9.08
N SER A 471 -14.81 4.41 -8.62
CA SER A 471 -13.49 4.98 -8.32
C SER A 471 -12.37 3.97 -8.55
N ILE A 472 -11.26 4.48 -9.09
CA ILE A 472 -9.98 3.78 -9.23
C ILE A 472 -8.99 4.46 -8.29
N GLY A 473 -8.46 3.73 -7.31
CA GLY A 473 -7.53 4.26 -6.31
C GLY A 473 -6.17 4.67 -6.89
N ASP A 474 -5.39 5.36 -6.06
CA ASP A 474 -4.05 5.81 -6.42
C ASP A 474 -3.14 4.60 -6.72
N SER A 475 -2.26 4.73 -7.70
CA SER A 475 -1.33 3.67 -8.13
C SER A 475 -1.99 2.31 -8.46
N ALA A 476 -3.31 2.26 -8.71
CA ALA A 476 -4.06 1.01 -8.83
C ALA A 476 -3.48 0.01 -9.85
N PHE A 477 -2.88 0.49 -10.94
CA PHE A 477 -2.21 -0.29 -12.00
C PHE A 477 -0.78 0.25 -12.24
N TYR A 478 -0.13 0.80 -11.21
CA TYR A 478 1.25 1.28 -11.29
C TYR A 478 2.18 0.15 -11.76
N TYR A 479 3.04 0.43 -12.75
CA TYR A 479 4.03 -0.50 -13.32
C TYR A 479 3.42 -1.78 -13.94
N CYS A 480 2.20 -1.70 -14.47
CA CYS A 480 1.60 -2.79 -15.26
C CYS A 480 2.09 -2.74 -16.72
N ASP A 481 3.39 -2.96 -16.96
CA ASP A 481 4.01 -2.82 -18.28
C ASP A 481 3.42 -3.76 -19.36
N GLY A 482 2.97 -4.96 -18.97
CA GLY A 482 2.31 -5.89 -19.89
C GLY A 482 0.96 -5.40 -20.43
N LEU A 483 0.37 -4.36 -19.85
CA LEU A 483 -0.99 -3.92 -20.12
C LEU A 483 -1.09 -3.21 -21.47
N THR A 484 -1.70 -3.84 -22.46
CA THR A 484 -1.76 -3.31 -23.84
C THR A 484 -2.96 -2.40 -24.11
N SER A 485 -4.07 -2.64 -23.40
CA SER A 485 -5.31 -1.88 -23.51
C SER A 485 -6.09 -1.87 -22.21
N VAL A 486 -6.74 -0.73 -21.92
CA VAL A 486 -7.61 -0.56 -20.75
C VAL A 486 -8.97 -0.02 -21.21
N THR A 487 -10.05 -0.64 -20.74
CA THR A 487 -11.41 -0.08 -20.86
C THR A 487 -11.92 0.32 -19.49
N ILE A 488 -12.18 1.61 -19.29
CA ILE A 488 -12.71 2.20 -18.06
C ILE A 488 -14.23 2.36 -18.20
N GLY A 489 -14.98 1.75 -17.28
CA GLY A 489 -16.44 1.78 -17.27
C GLY A 489 -17.03 3.19 -17.14
N ASN A 490 -18.25 3.34 -17.65
CA ASN A 490 -18.94 4.61 -17.78
C ASN A 490 -19.38 5.24 -16.45
N SER A 491 -19.37 4.50 -15.34
CA SER A 491 -19.72 5.03 -14.01
C SER A 491 -18.50 5.48 -13.19
N VAL A 492 -17.28 5.29 -13.70
CA VAL A 492 -16.07 5.73 -13.00
C VAL A 492 -16.06 7.25 -12.97
N THR A 493 -15.97 7.82 -11.77
CA THR A 493 -16.03 9.28 -11.57
C THR A 493 -14.64 9.91 -11.46
N SER A 494 -13.65 9.12 -11.07
CA SER A 494 -12.27 9.56 -10.84
C SER A 494 -11.26 8.44 -11.11
N ILE A 495 -10.14 8.84 -11.72
CA ILE A 495 -8.92 8.05 -11.88
C ILE A 495 -7.89 8.62 -10.89
N GLY A 496 -7.40 7.79 -9.96
CA GLY A 496 -6.46 8.18 -8.91
C GLY A 496 -5.09 8.64 -9.41
N ASP A 497 -4.30 9.19 -8.49
CA ASP A 497 -2.95 9.66 -8.76
C ASP A 497 -2.05 8.45 -9.10
N SER A 498 -1.24 8.58 -10.15
CA SER A 498 -0.34 7.53 -10.66
C SER A 498 -1.04 6.20 -11.02
N ALA A 499 -2.36 6.20 -11.25
CA ALA A 499 -3.15 4.98 -11.43
C ALA A 499 -2.62 4.03 -12.51
N PHE A 500 -2.04 4.52 -13.61
CA PHE A 500 -1.45 3.75 -14.72
C PHE A 500 -0.01 4.22 -15.01
N TYR A 501 0.72 4.64 -13.98
CA TYR A 501 2.11 5.11 -14.07
C TYR A 501 3.05 3.97 -14.53
N TYR A 502 3.96 4.21 -15.48
CA TYR A 502 4.85 3.18 -16.08
C TYR A 502 4.09 1.98 -16.69
N CYS A 503 2.99 2.23 -17.39
CA CYS A 503 2.35 1.23 -18.25
C CYS A 503 2.85 1.36 -19.69
N ASP A 504 4.12 1.05 -19.96
CA ASP A 504 4.75 1.33 -21.27
C ASP A 504 4.13 0.51 -22.41
N GLY A 505 3.63 -0.70 -22.14
CA GLY A 505 2.85 -1.48 -23.10
C GLY A 505 1.49 -0.90 -23.51
N LEU A 506 0.97 0.10 -22.80
CA LEU A 506 -0.40 0.61 -22.99
C LEU A 506 -0.53 1.40 -24.28
N THR A 507 -1.14 0.81 -25.30
CA THR A 507 -1.28 1.44 -26.62
C THR A 507 -2.57 2.25 -26.80
N SER A 508 -3.61 1.91 -26.05
CA SER A 508 -4.93 2.55 -26.10
C SER A 508 -5.63 2.50 -24.75
N VAL A 509 -6.30 3.59 -24.37
CA VAL A 509 -7.18 3.65 -23.21
C VAL A 509 -8.54 4.20 -23.62
N THR A 510 -9.61 3.50 -23.23
CA THR A 510 -10.99 4.01 -23.33
C THR A 510 -11.40 4.54 -21.96
N ILE A 511 -11.60 5.85 -21.86
CA ILE A 511 -12.02 6.52 -20.62
C ILE A 511 -13.54 6.63 -20.59
N GLY A 512 -14.18 6.16 -19.51
CA GLY A 512 -15.63 6.17 -19.37
C GLY A 512 -16.23 7.58 -19.27
N ASN A 513 -17.47 7.72 -19.77
CA ASN A 513 -18.08 9.05 -19.97
C ASN A 513 -18.40 9.83 -18.68
N SER A 514 -18.38 9.22 -17.49
CA SER A 514 -18.62 9.93 -16.22
C SER A 514 -17.34 10.38 -15.50
N VAL A 515 -16.15 10.17 -16.09
CA VAL A 515 -14.89 10.54 -15.44
C VAL A 515 -14.78 12.07 -15.35
N THR A 516 -14.83 12.59 -14.13
CA THR A 516 -14.74 14.04 -13.87
C THR A 516 -13.31 14.52 -13.59
N SER A 517 -12.44 13.60 -13.17
CA SER A 517 -11.08 13.91 -12.72
C SER A 517 -10.09 12.82 -13.13
N ILE A 518 -8.97 13.24 -13.71
CA ILE A 518 -7.77 12.44 -13.96
C ILE A 518 -6.68 12.92 -13.00
N GLY A 519 -6.14 12.03 -12.16
CA GLY A 519 -5.17 12.34 -11.11
C GLY A 519 -3.79 12.80 -11.60
N ASP A 520 -2.96 13.23 -10.66
CA ASP A 520 -1.55 13.59 -10.89
C ASP A 520 -0.78 12.36 -11.38
N SER A 521 0.00 12.51 -12.45
CA SER A 521 0.80 11.45 -13.07
C SER A 521 0.01 10.19 -13.46
N ALA A 522 -1.31 10.27 -13.66
CA ALA A 522 -2.19 9.11 -13.86
C ALA A 522 -1.77 8.17 -15.00
N PHE A 523 -1.22 8.68 -16.10
CA PHE A 523 -0.68 7.94 -17.25
C PHE A 523 0.77 8.37 -17.54
N TYR A 524 1.54 8.66 -16.49
CA TYR A 524 2.92 9.09 -16.63
C TYR A 524 3.82 7.94 -17.09
N TYR A 525 4.68 8.17 -18.08
CA TYR A 525 5.43 7.13 -18.79
C TYR A 525 4.52 5.98 -19.24
N CYS A 526 3.52 6.28 -20.08
CA CYS A 526 2.86 5.26 -20.88
C CYS A 526 3.41 5.37 -22.31
N ASP A 527 4.63 4.90 -22.55
CA ASP A 527 5.37 5.13 -23.80
C ASP A 527 4.65 4.61 -25.05
N GLY A 528 3.87 3.54 -24.93
CA GLY A 528 3.10 2.94 -26.02
C GLY A 528 1.84 3.72 -26.41
N LEU A 529 1.36 4.66 -25.59
CA LEU A 529 0.05 5.27 -25.76
C LEU A 529 0.06 6.21 -26.97
N THR A 530 -0.72 5.89 -28.00
CA THR A 530 -0.67 6.61 -29.30
C THR A 530 -1.69 7.75 -29.41
N SER A 531 -2.87 7.56 -28.83
CA SER A 531 -3.94 8.54 -28.77
C SER A 531 -4.82 8.35 -27.54
N VAL A 532 -5.45 9.42 -27.06
CA VAL A 532 -6.45 9.36 -25.98
C VAL A 532 -7.61 10.31 -26.23
N THR A 533 -8.82 9.86 -25.92
CA THR A 533 -10.03 10.68 -25.91
C THR A 533 -10.41 11.03 -24.47
N ILE A 534 -10.50 12.31 -24.19
CA ILE A 534 -10.91 12.88 -22.90
C ILE A 534 -12.42 13.15 -22.97
N PRO A 535 -13.25 12.47 -22.14
CA PRO A 535 -14.71 12.57 -22.23
C PRO A 535 -15.24 13.94 -21.81
N ASP A 536 -16.52 14.19 -22.14
CA ASP A 536 -17.22 15.47 -21.97
C ASP A 536 -17.35 15.94 -20.51
N SER A 537 -17.35 15.00 -19.57
CA SER A 537 -17.49 15.24 -18.14
C SER A 537 -16.21 15.65 -17.41
N VAL A 538 -15.03 15.59 -18.07
CA VAL A 538 -13.75 15.89 -17.43
C VAL A 538 -13.64 17.38 -17.11
N THR A 539 -13.44 17.69 -15.83
CA THR A 539 -13.25 19.07 -15.34
C THR A 539 -11.87 19.30 -14.73
N ARG A 540 -11.14 18.22 -14.39
CA ARG A 540 -9.81 18.26 -13.78
C ARG A 540 -8.84 17.26 -14.44
N ILE A 541 -7.64 17.72 -14.77
CA ILE A 541 -6.50 16.90 -15.18
C ILE A 541 -5.29 17.27 -14.31
N GLY A 542 -4.70 16.29 -13.64
CA GLY A 542 -3.59 16.48 -12.70
C GLY A 542 -2.25 16.86 -13.34
N ASN A 543 -1.27 17.19 -12.50
CA ASN A 543 0.10 17.48 -12.91
C ASN A 543 0.70 16.27 -13.63
N ASN A 544 1.42 16.50 -14.74
CA ASN A 544 2.14 15.45 -15.47
C ASN A 544 1.28 14.24 -15.90
N ALA A 545 -0.06 14.38 -15.98
CA ALA A 545 -0.95 13.23 -16.16
C ALA A 545 -0.64 12.36 -17.39
N PHE A 546 -0.08 12.91 -18.46
CA PHE A 546 0.39 12.18 -19.66
C PHE A 546 1.85 12.53 -20.00
N TRP A 547 2.64 12.89 -18.99
CA TRP A 547 4.05 13.20 -19.19
C TRP A 547 4.83 11.92 -19.48
N GLY A 548 5.77 11.99 -20.42
CA GLY A 548 6.54 10.80 -20.83
C GLY A 548 5.80 9.87 -21.79
N CYS A 549 4.56 10.14 -22.22
CA CYS A 549 3.92 9.35 -23.28
C CYS A 549 4.56 9.64 -24.66
N ASP A 550 5.69 9.02 -24.96
CA ASP A 550 6.55 9.38 -26.09
C ASP A 550 5.99 9.01 -27.48
N SER A 551 5.01 8.10 -27.53
CA SER A 551 4.26 7.75 -28.75
C SER A 551 2.95 8.53 -28.91
N LEU A 552 2.57 9.38 -27.96
CA LEU A 552 1.31 10.10 -27.98
C LEU A 552 1.35 11.19 -29.06
N THR A 553 0.51 11.03 -30.08
CA THR A 553 0.45 11.96 -31.23
C THR A 553 -0.85 12.76 -31.28
N ARG A 554 -1.91 12.25 -30.63
CA ARG A 554 -3.25 12.83 -30.73
C ARG A 554 -3.99 12.76 -29.38
N VAL A 555 -4.56 13.89 -28.97
CA VAL A 555 -5.49 13.96 -27.83
C VAL A 555 -6.76 14.64 -28.27
N ASP A 556 -7.91 13.98 -28.12
CA ASP A 556 -9.22 14.53 -28.46
C ASP A 556 -9.98 14.90 -27.19
N PHE A 557 -10.42 16.14 -27.06
CA PHE A 557 -11.23 16.65 -25.96
C PHE A 557 -12.69 16.78 -26.38
N LEU A 558 -13.56 15.96 -25.78
CA LEU A 558 -15.01 16.08 -25.89
C LEU A 558 -15.60 17.06 -24.87
N CYS A 559 -14.81 17.48 -23.88
CA CYS A 559 -15.19 18.43 -22.83
C CYS A 559 -14.92 19.90 -23.22
N ASP A 560 -15.57 20.80 -22.49
CA ASP A 560 -15.08 22.16 -22.32
C ASP A 560 -13.64 22.15 -21.79
N MET A 561 -12.89 23.24 -22.02
CA MET A 561 -11.54 23.34 -21.46
C MET A 561 -11.57 23.07 -19.94
N PRO A 562 -10.86 22.05 -19.44
CA PRO A 562 -10.97 21.65 -18.04
C PRO A 562 -10.65 22.83 -17.10
N THR A 563 -11.48 23.00 -16.07
CA THR A 563 -11.39 24.14 -15.13
C THR A 563 -10.16 24.09 -14.21
N SER A 564 -9.56 22.91 -14.02
CA SER A 564 -8.34 22.70 -13.25
C SER A 564 -7.37 21.81 -14.02
N VAL A 565 -6.27 22.38 -14.50
CA VAL A 565 -5.29 21.68 -15.33
C VAL A 565 -3.92 21.81 -14.67
N GLY A 566 -3.27 20.68 -14.42
CA GLY A 566 -1.94 20.62 -13.83
C GLY A 566 -0.86 21.17 -14.75
N THR A 567 0.35 21.26 -14.21
CA THR A 567 1.54 21.62 -14.99
C THR A 567 2.03 20.44 -15.81
N ALA A 568 2.59 20.73 -16.99
CA ALA A 568 3.30 19.76 -17.83
C ALA A 568 2.50 18.50 -18.23
N VAL A 569 1.16 18.58 -18.30
CA VAL A 569 0.25 17.47 -18.65
C VAL A 569 0.71 16.71 -19.90
N PHE A 570 1.12 17.43 -20.94
CA PHE A 570 1.52 16.88 -22.24
C PHE A 570 2.98 17.22 -22.60
N ALA A 571 3.87 17.39 -21.61
CA ALA A 571 5.19 17.97 -21.86
C ALA A 571 6.21 17.08 -22.62
N SER A 572 5.80 15.98 -23.26
CA SER A 572 6.66 15.16 -24.14
C SER A 572 7.08 15.92 -25.40
N TYR A 573 8.33 15.78 -25.85
CA TYR A 573 8.91 16.58 -26.93
C TYR A 573 8.06 16.52 -28.22
N ASP A 574 7.66 17.72 -28.70
CA ASP A 574 7.14 18.15 -30.02
C ASP A 574 6.15 17.29 -30.86
N LYS A 575 5.66 16.14 -30.39
CA LYS A 575 4.88 15.19 -31.22
C LYS A 575 3.36 15.26 -31.10
N VAL A 576 2.81 15.74 -29.97
CA VAL A 576 1.36 15.65 -29.71
C VAL A 576 0.60 16.87 -30.24
N THR A 577 -0.49 16.62 -30.98
CA THR A 577 -1.49 17.63 -31.37
C THR A 577 -2.75 17.43 -30.55
N LEU A 578 -3.28 18.53 -30.01
CA LEU A 578 -4.49 18.55 -29.20
C LEU A 578 -5.67 18.98 -30.07
N TYR A 579 -6.80 18.31 -29.89
CA TYR A 579 -8.02 18.58 -30.64
C TYR A 579 -9.18 18.87 -29.69
N TYR A 580 -9.94 19.91 -29.95
CA TYR A 580 -11.19 20.19 -29.23
C TYR A 580 -12.37 20.17 -30.20
N HIS A 581 -13.52 19.67 -29.74
CA HIS A 581 -14.69 19.53 -30.60
C HIS A 581 -15.49 20.83 -30.74
N ALA A 582 -16.07 21.05 -31.93
CA ALA A 582 -17.09 22.06 -32.14
C ALA A 582 -18.20 21.93 -31.08
N GLY A 583 -18.63 23.05 -30.51
CA GLY A 583 -19.60 23.09 -29.40
C GLY A 583 -18.96 23.24 -28.01
N THR A 584 -17.69 22.85 -27.84
CA THR A 584 -16.96 23.04 -26.58
C THR A 584 -16.44 24.48 -26.41
N SER A 585 -16.25 24.91 -25.16
CA SER A 585 -15.96 26.28 -24.77
C SER A 585 -14.69 26.42 -23.91
N GLY A 586 -14.20 27.64 -23.76
CA GLY A 586 -13.03 27.97 -22.91
C GLY A 586 -11.65 27.80 -23.57
N TRP A 587 -11.58 27.20 -24.76
CA TRP A 587 -10.32 26.93 -25.47
C TRP A 587 -9.61 28.20 -25.98
N PRO A 588 -8.26 28.27 -25.93
CA PRO A 588 -7.49 29.37 -26.50
C PRO A 588 -7.68 29.52 -28.01
N THR A 589 -7.69 30.76 -28.50
CA THR A 589 -7.82 31.07 -29.93
C THR A 589 -6.48 31.26 -30.64
N ASP A 590 -5.36 31.17 -29.92
CA ASP A 590 -4.00 31.36 -30.46
C ASP A 590 -3.43 30.09 -31.13
N GLY A 591 -4.22 29.02 -31.18
CA GLY A 591 -3.86 27.74 -31.80
C GLY A 591 -2.91 26.90 -30.95
N THR A 592 -2.72 27.23 -29.67
CA THR A 592 -1.87 26.44 -28.76
C THR A 592 -2.49 26.30 -27.37
N TRP A 593 -2.20 25.18 -26.70
CA TRP A 593 -2.53 25.00 -25.28
C TRP A 593 -1.49 24.10 -24.62
N GLN A 594 -1.04 24.47 -23.41
CA GLN A 594 0.07 23.78 -22.72
C GLN A 594 1.35 23.64 -23.57
N GLY A 595 1.60 24.60 -24.47
CA GLY A 595 2.75 24.58 -25.38
C GLY A 595 2.66 23.55 -26.50
N ARG A 596 1.45 23.08 -26.84
CA ARG A 596 1.17 22.12 -27.93
C ARG A 596 0.22 22.73 -28.97
N PRO A 597 0.32 22.33 -30.25
CA PRO A 597 -0.67 22.69 -31.26
C PRO A 597 -2.08 22.30 -30.82
N LEU A 598 -3.03 23.21 -31.02
CA LEU A 598 -4.44 23.03 -30.69
C LEU A 598 -5.29 23.30 -31.94
N GLU A 599 -6.09 22.31 -32.34
CA GLU A 599 -6.97 22.38 -33.51
C GLU A 599 -8.44 22.10 -33.16
N MET A 600 -9.35 22.80 -33.83
CA MET A 600 -10.79 22.55 -33.70
C MET A 600 -11.23 21.47 -34.67
N GLN A 601 -11.89 20.43 -34.15
CA GLN A 601 -12.53 19.39 -34.96
C GLN A 601 -13.99 19.75 -35.23
N PRO A 602 -14.40 19.93 -36.50
CA PRO A 602 -15.81 20.12 -36.82
C PRO A 602 -16.60 18.85 -36.52
N HIS A 603 -17.92 18.97 -36.37
CA HIS A 603 -18.78 17.79 -36.28
C HIS A 603 -18.63 16.92 -37.52
N THR A 604 -18.49 15.61 -37.29
CA THR A 604 -18.51 14.60 -38.35
C THR A 604 -19.89 13.94 -38.31
N GLU A 605 -20.72 14.23 -39.31
CA GLU A 605 -22.13 13.86 -39.33
C GLU A 605 -22.33 12.36 -39.63
N ALA A 606 -23.00 11.65 -38.73
CA ALA A 606 -23.54 10.31 -38.93
C ALA A 606 -25.07 10.37 -39.06
N VAL A 607 -25.59 9.81 -40.16
CA VAL A 607 -27.02 9.83 -40.49
C VAL A 607 -27.75 8.65 -39.85
N LEU A 608 -28.81 8.93 -39.10
CA LEU A 608 -29.81 7.98 -38.64
C LEU A 608 -30.90 7.84 -39.70
N SER A 609 -31.01 6.64 -40.28
CA SER A 609 -32.00 6.36 -41.32
C SER A 609 -33.44 6.54 -40.81
N ALA A 610 -34.30 7.09 -41.67
CA ALA A 610 -35.73 7.18 -41.40
C ALA A 610 -36.35 5.78 -41.21
N VAL A 611 -37.24 5.66 -40.22
CA VAL A 611 -38.04 4.45 -40.00
C VAL A 611 -39.47 4.75 -40.46
N SER A 612 -39.97 4.04 -41.48
CA SER A 612 -41.34 4.27 -41.94
C SER A 612 -42.37 3.81 -40.89
N PRO A 613 -43.47 4.56 -40.65
CA PRO A 613 -44.52 4.13 -39.74
C PRO A 613 -45.22 2.88 -40.27
N THR A 614 -45.69 2.03 -39.35
CA THR A 614 -46.56 0.89 -39.67
C THR A 614 -47.97 1.16 -39.13
N CYS A 615 -48.90 0.22 -39.32
CA CYS A 615 -50.24 0.35 -38.74
C CYS A 615 -50.24 0.34 -37.20
N GLY A 616 -49.27 -0.34 -36.57
CA GLY A 616 -49.22 -0.54 -35.11
C GLY A 616 -48.07 0.15 -34.39
N ALA A 617 -47.11 0.74 -35.12
CA ALA A 617 -45.98 1.46 -34.56
C ALA A 617 -45.75 2.78 -35.30
N THR A 618 -45.38 3.82 -34.55
CA THR A 618 -44.91 5.09 -35.10
C THR A 618 -43.63 4.87 -35.92
N GLY A 619 -43.43 5.72 -36.92
CA GLY A 619 -42.17 5.85 -37.65
C GLY A 619 -41.29 6.95 -37.06
N LEU A 620 -40.11 7.14 -37.63
CA LEU A 620 -39.17 8.21 -37.31
C LEU A 620 -38.71 8.88 -38.60
N THR A 621 -38.62 10.21 -38.61
CA THR A 621 -37.93 10.92 -39.70
C THR A 621 -36.45 10.59 -39.73
N GLU A 622 -35.77 10.92 -40.82
CA GLU A 622 -34.30 10.91 -40.84
C GLU A 622 -33.77 11.87 -39.77
N GLY A 623 -32.63 11.53 -39.17
CA GLY A 623 -31.91 12.38 -38.22
C GLY A 623 -30.41 12.24 -38.41
N SER A 624 -29.62 12.98 -37.66
CA SER A 624 -28.17 12.86 -37.66
C SER A 624 -27.56 13.29 -36.33
N TYR A 625 -26.38 12.77 -36.03
CA TYR A 625 -25.59 13.10 -34.85
C TYR A 625 -24.09 13.18 -35.21
N CYS A 626 -23.27 13.77 -34.35
CA CYS A 626 -21.82 13.75 -34.52
C CYS A 626 -21.28 12.38 -34.12
N ASP A 627 -20.63 11.65 -35.01
CA ASP A 627 -20.07 10.30 -34.70
C ASP A 627 -18.96 10.31 -33.62
N VAL A 628 -18.29 11.46 -33.43
CA VAL A 628 -17.24 11.62 -32.42
C VAL A 628 -17.78 12.02 -31.04
N CYS A 629 -18.61 13.07 -30.95
CA CYS A 629 -19.08 13.60 -29.65
C CYS A 629 -20.53 13.22 -29.29
N GLY A 630 -21.28 12.56 -30.18
CA GLY A 630 -22.66 12.15 -29.93
C GLY A 630 -23.71 13.26 -30.02
N GLU A 631 -23.32 14.52 -30.25
CA GLU A 631 -24.24 15.65 -30.34
C GLU A 631 -25.27 15.46 -31.45
N VAL A 632 -26.56 15.67 -31.14
CA VAL A 632 -27.64 15.54 -32.12
C VAL A 632 -27.63 16.75 -33.06
N LEU A 633 -27.26 16.53 -34.32
CA LEU A 633 -27.19 17.56 -35.36
C LEU A 633 -28.56 17.78 -36.02
N LEU A 634 -29.34 16.71 -36.15
CA LEU A 634 -30.72 16.72 -36.62
C LEU A 634 -31.55 15.69 -35.85
N ALA A 635 -32.46 16.15 -34.99
CA ALA A 635 -33.29 15.27 -34.19
C ALA A 635 -34.31 14.51 -35.05
N GLN A 636 -34.47 13.20 -34.81
CA GLN A 636 -35.58 12.43 -35.38
C GLN A 636 -36.90 12.87 -34.74
N THR A 637 -37.95 12.98 -35.55
CA THR A 637 -39.31 13.26 -35.09
C THR A 637 -40.21 12.06 -35.33
N GLU A 638 -41.13 11.82 -34.40
CA GLU A 638 -42.10 10.73 -34.54
C GLU A 638 -43.06 10.99 -35.70
N ILE A 639 -43.20 9.98 -36.56
CA ILE A 639 -44.25 9.92 -37.58
C ILE A 639 -45.38 9.08 -37.00
N PRO A 640 -46.62 9.61 -36.87
CA PRO A 640 -47.73 8.86 -36.33
C PRO A 640 -47.93 7.52 -37.04
N ALA A 641 -48.30 6.48 -36.27
CA ALA A 641 -48.68 5.20 -36.84
C ALA A 641 -49.79 5.40 -37.87
N LEU A 642 -49.78 4.63 -38.96
CA LEU A 642 -50.71 4.80 -40.07
C LEU A 642 -52.18 4.53 -39.68
N GLY A 643 -52.38 3.90 -38.52
CA GLY A 643 -53.65 3.36 -38.08
C GLY A 643 -54.08 2.17 -38.92
N HIS A 644 -54.96 1.33 -38.36
CA HIS A 644 -55.57 0.26 -39.13
C HIS A 644 -56.64 0.82 -40.06
N ASP A 645 -56.52 0.48 -41.34
CA ASP A 645 -57.53 0.75 -42.37
C ASP A 645 -58.44 -0.48 -42.48
N TYR A 646 -59.55 -0.44 -41.74
CA TYR A 646 -60.41 -1.59 -41.52
C TYR A 646 -61.30 -1.91 -42.73
N ILE A 647 -61.29 -3.18 -43.12
CA ILE A 647 -62.26 -3.79 -44.03
C ILE A 647 -63.15 -4.70 -43.18
N ASP A 648 -64.46 -4.43 -43.21
CA ASP A 648 -65.45 -5.20 -42.48
C ASP A 648 -65.85 -6.48 -43.25
N HIS A 649 -65.86 -7.60 -42.54
CA HIS A 649 -66.36 -8.89 -43.03
C HIS A 649 -67.60 -9.29 -42.24
N ALA A 650 -68.65 -9.64 -42.96
CA ALA A 650 -69.90 -10.09 -42.34
C ALA A 650 -69.70 -11.41 -41.58
N ALA A 651 -70.39 -11.54 -40.45
CA ALA A 651 -70.43 -12.77 -39.68
C ALA A 651 -70.96 -13.93 -40.53
N LYS A 652 -70.43 -15.13 -40.30
CA LYS A 652 -70.97 -16.38 -40.86
C LYS A 652 -71.40 -17.28 -39.72
N ALA A 653 -72.68 -17.65 -39.70
CA ALA A 653 -73.18 -18.57 -38.69
C ALA A 653 -72.50 -19.96 -38.83
N PRO A 654 -72.07 -20.60 -37.73
CA PRO A 654 -71.58 -21.98 -37.77
C PRO A 654 -72.70 -22.94 -38.15
N THR A 655 -72.32 -24.07 -38.76
CA THR A 655 -73.22 -25.20 -39.06
C THR A 655 -72.67 -26.48 -38.43
N THR A 656 -73.42 -27.57 -38.50
CA THR A 656 -72.96 -28.89 -38.05
C THR A 656 -71.78 -29.43 -38.87
N GLU A 657 -71.61 -28.94 -40.11
CA GLU A 657 -70.55 -29.39 -41.02
C GLU A 657 -69.36 -28.41 -41.14
N SER A 658 -69.56 -27.12 -40.86
CA SER A 658 -68.54 -26.07 -41.03
C SER A 658 -68.53 -25.05 -39.90
N VAL A 659 -67.34 -24.57 -39.51
CA VAL A 659 -67.19 -23.50 -38.52
C VAL A 659 -67.82 -22.21 -39.03
N GLY A 660 -68.21 -21.35 -38.09
CA GLY A 660 -68.66 -19.99 -38.34
C GLY A 660 -67.62 -18.99 -37.86
N TRP A 661 -67.93 -17.71 -37.92
CA TRP A 661 -67.11 -16.64 -37.36
C TRP A 661 -67.96 -15.41 -37.08
N GLU A 662 -67.57 -14.64 -36.07
CA GLU A 662 -68.18 -13.34 -35.79
C GLU A 662 -67.87 -12.36 -36.94
N ALA A 663 -68.62 -11.24 -37.00
CA ALA A 663 -68.23 -10.15 -37.90
C ALA A 663 -66.86 -9.66 -37.45
N TYR A 664 -65.92 -9.52 -38.39
CA TYR A 664 -64.54 -9.21 -38.06
C TYR A 664 -63.97 -8.18 -39.02
N GLN A 665 -62.95 -7.48 -38.55
CA GLN A 665 -62.26 -6.47 -39.33
C GLN A 665 -60.88 -6.99 -39.70
N THR A 666 -60.48 -6.84 -40.95
CA THR A 666 -59.09 -7.02 -41.39
C THR A 666 -58.52 -5.68 -41.78
N CYS A 667 -57.25 -5.43 -41.53
CA CYS A 667 -56.61 -4.24 -42.05
C CYS A 667 -56.20 -4.44 -43.51
N SER A 668 -56.50 -3.49 -44.39
CA SER A 668 -56.07 -3.51 -45.80
C SER A 668 -54.57 -3.29 -45.99
N ARG A 669 -53.87 -2.83 -44.93
CA ARG A 669 -52.46 -2.39 -44.94
C ARG A 669 -51.52 -3.31 -44.17
N CYS A 670 -52.03 -4.24 -43.36
CA CYS A 670 -51.24 -5.19 -42.57
C CYS A 670 -52.07 -6.41 -42.17
N ASP A 671 -51.45 -7.42 -41.58
CA ASP A 671 -52.12 -8.69 -41.22
C ASP A 671 -52.97 -8.61 -39.94
N TYR A 672 -53.26 -7.41 -39.43
CA TYR A 672 -54.15 -7.24 -38.29
C TYR A 672 -55.56 -7.73 -38.62
N THR A 673 -56.10 -8.59 -37.76
CA THR A 673 -57.45 -9.10 -37.86
C THR A 673 -58.09 -9.25 -36.49
N THR A 674 -59.37 -8.90 -36.37
CA THR A 674 -60.18 -9.23 -35.18
C THR A 674 -60.89 -10.57 -35.33
N TYR A 675 -60.47 -11.39 -36.31
CA TYR A 675 -61.12 -12.67 -36.63
C TYR A 675 -61.22 -13.55 -35.40
N LYS A 676 -62.45 -13.99 -35.14
CA LYS A 676 -62.77 -14.92 -34.08
C LYS A 676 -63.65 -16.02 -34.67
N GLU A 677 -63.05 -17.20 -34.77
CA GLU A 677 -63.73 -18.39 -35.24
C GLU A 677 -64.76 -18.86 -34.22
N LEU A 678 -65.93 -19.23 -34.71
CA LEU A 678 -66.99 -19.88 -33.93
C LEU A 678 -66.98 -21.38 -34.25
N PRO A 679 -66.92 -22.25 -33.23
CA PRO A 679 -66.91 -23.69 -33.44
C PRO A 679 -68.18 -24.17 -34.16
N LYS A 680 -68.11 -25.35 -34.79
CA LYS A 680 -69.26 -26.02 -35.43
C LYS A 680 -70.40 -26.21 -34.42
N LEU A 681 -71.64 -26.16 -34.91
CA LEU A 681 -72.80 -26.52 -34.09
C LEU A 681 -72.75 -28.04 -33.83
N GLU A 682 -72.83 -28.46 -32.57
CA GLU A 682 -72.89 -29.89 -32.25
C GLU A 682 -74.28 -30.45 -32.58
N GLU A 683 -74.35 -31.68 -33.12
CA GLU A 683 -75.61 -32.41 -33.25
C GLU A 683 -76.23 -32.64 -31.86
N ASP A 684 -77.51 -32.26 -31.71
CA ASP A 684 -78.29 -32.34 -30.47
C ASP A 684 -78.09 -33.68 -29.73
N LYS A 685 -77.33 -33.61 -28.63
CA LYS A 685 -77.39 -34.53 -27.49
C LYS A 685 -77.79 -33.71 -26.26
N PRO A 686 -78.55 -34.31 -25.32
CA PRO A 686 -79.43 -33.57 -24.41
C PRO A 686 -78.67 -32.67 -23.43
N VAL A 687 -79.23 -31.48 -23.21
CA VAL A 687 -78.75 -30.41 -22.33
C VAL A 687 -78.71 -30.86 -20.87
N VAL A 688 -77.60 -30.61 -20.18
CA VAL A 688 -77.53 -30.53 -18.71
C VAL A 688 -77.03 -29.15 -18.33
N SER A 689 -77.92 -28.32 -17.80
CA SER A 689 -77.60 -27.02 -17.23
C SER A 689 -76.79 -27.19 -15.93
N ALA A 690 -75.65 -26.52 -15.81
CA ALA A 690 -74.87 -26.48 -14.58
C ALA A 690 -75.59 -25.64 -13.52
N ALA A 691 -76.05 -26.28 -12.45
CA ALA A 691 -76.57 -25.61 -11.26
C ALA A 691 -75.41 -25.07 -10.40
N LYS A 692 -75.46 -23.79 -10.00
CA LYS A 692 -74.52 -23.20 -9.03
C LYS A 692 -74.97 -23.56 -7.62
N PHE A 693 -74.05 -24.11 -6.81
CA PHE A 693 -74.29 -24.44 -5.41
C PHE A 693 -73.40 -23.59 -4.49
N LYS A 694 -73.96 -23.14 -3.37
CA LYS A 694 -73.23 -22.49 -2.28
C LYS A 694 -72.77 -23.54 -1.28
N PHE A 695 -71.51 -23.48 -0.88
CA PHE A 695 -70.90 -24.38 0.09
C PHE A 695 -70.93 -23.76 1.48
N SER A 696 -71.55 -24.44 2.45
CA SER A 696 -71.60 -23.99 3.85
C SER A 696 -71.49 -25.15 4.83
N LEU A 697 -71.01 -24.85 6.05
CA LEU A 697 -70.87 -25.82 7.13
C LEU A 697 -72.14 -25.82 8.00
N GLU A 698 -72.80 -26.96 8.18
CA GLU A 698 -73.99 -27.13 9.04
C GLU A 698 -73.64 -28.09 10.20
N VAL A 699 -74.00 -27.73 11.44
CA VAL A 699 -73.86 -28.61 12.60
C VAL A 699 -75.02 -29.60 12.62
N VAL A 700 -74.71 -30.90 12.52
CA VAL A 700 -75.70 -31.99 12.42
C VAL A 700 -75.79 -32.87 13.67
N GLY A 701 -74.98 -32.58 14.67
CA GLY A 701 -75.06 -33.22 15.98
C GLY A 701 -73.90 -32.81 16.86
N THR A 702 -73.85 -33.38 18.06
CA THR A 702 -72.72 -33.20 18.97
C THR A 702 -72.34 -34.54 19.58
N VAL A 703 -71.05 -34.78 19.75
CA VAL A 703 -70.52 -35.94 20.49
C VAL A 703 -69.57 -35.45 21.57
N LYS A 704 -69.47 -36.21 22.66
CA LYS A 704 -68.48 -35.96 23.71
C LYS A 704 -67.26 -36.83 23.49
N GLN A 705 -66.11 -36.18 23.32
CA GLN A 705 -64.79 -36.80 23.30
C GLN A 705 -63.96 -36.10 24.38
N ASN A 706 -63.43 -36.87 25.34
CA ASN A 706 -62.61 -36.37 26.46
C ASN A 706 -63.23 -35.18 27.25
N GLY A 707 -64.54 -35.25 27.53
CA GLY A 707 -65.22 -34.31 28.43
C GLY A 707 -65.62 -32.96 27.81
N GLN A 708 -65.22 -32.68 26.56
CA GLN A 708 -65.66 -31.50 25.81
C GLN A 708 -66.77 -31.87 24.81
N THR A 709 -67.72 -30.95 24.60
CA THR A 709 -68.75 -31.09 23.56
C THR A 709 -68.15 -30.65 22.23
N VAL A 710 -68.10 -31.55 21.25
CA VAL A 710 -67.61 -31.27 19.89
C VAL A 710 -68.79 -31.27 18.93
N GLU A 711 -68.91 -30.21 18.13
CA GLU A 711 -69.92 -30.11 17.06
C GLU A 711 -69.53 -31.00 15.89
N ILE A 712 -70.41 -31.96 15.57
CA ILE A 712 -70.31 -32.75 14.35
C ILE A 712 -70.89 -31.89 13.24
N CYS A 713 -70.00 -31.31 12.44
CA CYS A 713 -70.38 -30.54 11.27
C CYS A 713 -70.39 -31.43 10.03
N ARG A 714 -71.33 -31.20 9.12
CA ARG A 714 -71.23 -31.67 7.73
C ARG A 714 -71.19 -30.47 6.80
N TRP A 715 -70.51 -30.64 5.68
CA TRP A 715 -70.60 -29.69 4.59
C TRP A 715 -71.88 -29.91 3.79
N VAL A 716 -72.62 -28.84 3.52
CA VAL A 716 -73.85 -28.88 2.75
C VAL A 716 -73.72 -27.96 1.55
N TRP A 717 -74.09 -28.51 0.38
CA TRP A 717 -74.27 -27.76 -0.85
C TRP A 717 -75.74 -27.36 -0.94
N THR A 718 -76.02 -26.06 -0.91
CA THR A 718 -77.37 -25.53 -1.15
C THR A 718 -77.43 -24.94 -2.56
N PRO A 719 -78.42 -25.30 -3.39
CA PRO A 719 -78.57 -24.68 -4.69
C PRO A 719 -78.83 -23.18 -4.51
N VAL A 720 -78.13 -22.33 -5.25
CA VAL A 720 -78.44 -20.90 -5.35
C VAL A 720 -79.41 -20.77 -6.52
N GLU A 721 -80.69 -20.53 -6.23
CA GLU A 721 -81.64 -20.14 -7.27
C GLU A 721 -81.26 -18.74 -7.79
N GLU A 722 -81.15 -18.60 -9.12
CA GLU A 722 -81.26 -17.31 -9.82
C GLU A 722 -82.74 -16.99 -10.06
#